data_AF-A0A6I0SBY2-F1
#
_entry.id   AF-A0A6I0SBY2-F1
#
_cell.length_a   1.000
_cell.length_b   1.000
_cell.length_c   1.000
_cell.angle_alpha   90.00
_cell.angle_beta   90.00
_cell.angle_gamma   90.00
#
_symmetry.space_group_name_H-M   'P 1'
#
loop_
_entity.id
_entity.type
_entity.pdbx_description
1 polymer ?
#
loop_
_entity_poly.entity_id
_entity_poly.type
_entity_poly.pdbx_seq_one_letter_code
_entity_poly.pdbx_strand_id
1 'polypeptide(L)'
;MKAINFINWKYIGLTGCLVASLLTACGDDETGPEVVTPLEPKLEIVNEASTFSFSSAGNSAQVLTFNANQDWHIVLDDSEGVDNSWVVLFEREGTAGEGNKVWVAAAENVEPDARRANFSLVSGGFKFDFVIYQAQKDAVVITDPKAYENLDAGEHIISVEFGINTGEYKTSFLYSGDTGWIMPTDERPAGEPETRAMENHTLYFKVLPNQKFDIRRGTIEISSKDNDNVKATMNIFQTGLPKPVITVDNKEMFTNLASKEDSILLKYKATNTNGPRDLTIDIDKNDQDWISFKPAIDAKGDSTFLVSVKENTGGERTATIALCAAADKKVREEFTVTQAQASDVELVITNKSDFRTSLDKLGSAATVKYSVQSTLTDPKNEILVDIVYPEESGYTAENGWLHMANNSMPERVIFTYDVNKVLRERQATVYIYRKGYENKKDYMVIRQAAATQIEIPAPGGLTNVLQSLIDDEIYKDWESITSLELKGRLNDTDLNLLKNMMTAGKGYNLKTLDMTEVENETLKNGVFIDCNLLESISFPTGLQYVPREACRRCTKLRTVVVNEGPTYIGRHAFGNSVINEAWFPSTMTYVYGYVFDNVTTLKTLHLKSLPFQCKEVARSDADEGATQPTTWCTVFKTWPSTVYVPMEYLEYYKNPDPKHVVSMHFQDLLNTLTSESEEWTKGPKVQQPYLKSNSALKSNFTWGSSATTIMGESN
;
A
#
# COMPACT_ATOMS: atom_id res chain seq x y z
N MET A 1 29.35 14.02 -13.98
CA MET A 1 30.34 14.91 -14.61
C MET A 1 30.92 15.86 -13.54
N LYS A 2 31.75 16.85 -13.92
CA LYS A 2 32.35 17.90 -13.06
C LYS A 2 31.31 18.48 -12.07
N ALA A 3 31.54 18.65 -10.76
CA ALA A 3 32.65 19.25 -9.98
C ALA A 3 32.52 20.79 -9.78
N ILE A 4 33.30 21.37 -8.85
CA ILE A 4 33.48 22.82 -8.52
C ILE A 4 32.39 23.41 -7.56
N ASN A 5 32.68 24.10 -6.45
CA ASN A 5 33.94 24.31 -5.69
C ASN A 5 33.74 24.94 -4.27
N PHE A 6 34.61 24.57 -3.31
CA PHE A 6 35.42 25.39 -2.35
C PHE A 6 34.84 26.61 -1.57
N ILE A 7 35.29 27.00 -0.36
CA ILE A 7 36.21 26.50 0.73
C ILE A 7 35.92 27.39 2.01
N ASN A 8 36.58 27.53 3.19
CA ASN A 8 37.85 27.21 3.91
C ASN A 8 37.62 27.56 5.43
N TRP A 9 38.46 27.33 6.46
CA TRP A 9 39.75 26.64 6.72
C TRP A 9 39.97 26.50 8.25
N LYS A 10 40.62 25.43 8.76
CA LYS A 10 41.85 25.42 9.62
C LYS A 10 41.96 24.28 10.67
N TYR A 11 43.08 23.54 10.59
CA TYR A 11 43.93 22.83 11.60
C TYR A 11 43.28 22.02 12.76
N ILE A 12 43.59 20.75 13.08
CA ILE A 12 44.81 19.87 13.06
C ILE A 12 45.67 19.94 14.36
N GLY A 13 45.86 18.79 15.04
CA GLY A 13 46.93 18.54 16.05
C GLY A 13 46.63 17.39 17.04
N LEU A 14 47.59 16.48 17.32
CA LEU A 14 47.46 15.35 18.28
C LEU A 14 48.88 14.83 18.72
N THR A 15 48.95 14.04 19.81
CA THR A 15 50.15 13.39 20.46
C THR A 15 51.01 14.32 21.34
N GLY A 16 51.73 13.89 22.39
CA GLY A 16 51.98 12.59 23.07
C GLY A 16 52.72 12.83 24.43
N CYS A 17 53.29 11.89 25.21
CA CYS A 17 53.45 10.43 25.11
C CYS A 17 53.53 9.74 26.53
N LEU A 18 54.62 9.05 26.92
CA LEU A 18 54.70 8.13 28.09
C LEU A 18 55.85 8.37 29.12
N VAL A 19 55.55 8.10 30.40
CA VAL A 19 56.28 7.28 31.44
C VAL A 19 57.80 7.36 31.64
N ALA A 20 58.21 7.46 32.93
CA ALA A 20 59.42 6.84 33.50
C ALA A 20 59.22 6.44 34.98
N SER A 21 59.92 5.40 35.47
CA SER A 21 59.90 4.86 36.85
C SER A 21 61.24 5.12 37.59
N LEU A 22 61.36 5.05 38.92
CA LEU A 22 61.48 3.84 39.78
C LEU A 22 61.69 4.25 41.26
N LEU A 23 61.19 3.47 42.24
CA LEU A 23 61.92 2.86 43.39
C LEU A 23 60.98 2.41 44.54
N THR A 24 61.51 1.57 45.44
CA THR A 24 60.80 0.86 46.53
C THR A 24 61.39 1.12 47.91
N ALA A 25 60.57 1.23 48.96
CA ALA A 25 60.94 0.95 50.36
C ALA A 25 59.68 0.77 51.25
N CYS A 26 59.81 0.07 52.38
CA CYS A 26 58.77 -0.12 53.39
C CYS A 26 58.91 0.88 54.56
N GLY A 27 57.88 0.99 55.41
CA GLY A 27 57.93 1.70 56.69
C GLY A 27 56.56 1.77 57.35
N ASP A 28 56.38 1.03 58.45
CA ASP A 28 55.12 0.90 59.20
C ASP A 28 54.94 1.95 60.31
N ASP A 29 53.82 1.85 61.03
CA ASP A 29 53.46 2.41 62.34
C ASP A 29 53.10 3.92 62.51
N GLU A 30 51.77 4.10 62.51
CA GLU A 30 50.95 4.76 63.54
C GLU A 30 50.93 6.30 63.76
N THR A 31 49.71 6.84 63.59
CA THR A 31 49.12 7.97 64.35
C THR A 31 49.66 9.40 64.11
N GLY A 32 49.52 9.87 62.86
CA GLY A 32 49.10 11.27 62.64
C GLY A 32 47.63 11.48 63.01
N PRO A 33 47.13 12.74 63.10
CA PRO A 33 45.74 13.03 63.45
C PRO A 33 44.76 12.53 62.39
N GLU A 34 43.48 12.39 62.74
CA GLU A 34 42.39 12.22 61.77
C GLU A 34 42.35 13.43 60.83
N VAL A 35 42.96 13.26 59.65
CA VAL A 35 42.68 14.11 58.51
C VAL A 35 41.28 13.76 58.06
N VAL A 36 40.30 14.57 58.46
CA VAL A 36 38.96 14.55 57.89
C VAL A 36 39.11 14.89 56.41
N THR A 37 39.22 13.85 55.58
CA THR A 37 39.26 13.99 54.12
C THR A 37 37.99 14.71 53.70
N PRO A 38 38.06 15.83 52.95
CA PRO A 38 36.87 16.49 52.45
C PRO A 38 36.01 15.48 51.70
N LEU A 39 34.76 15.31 52.13
CA LEU A 39 33.78 14.48 51.44
C LEU A 39 33.70 14.96 50.00
N GLU A 40 33.95 14.07 49.04
CA GLU A 40 33.85 14.43 47.62
C GLU A 40 32.45 15.00 47.35
N PRO A 41 32.34 16.18 46.71
CA PRO A 41 31.05 16.83 46.54
C PRO A 41 30.10 15.91 45.77
N LYS A 42 28.91 15.69 46.33
CA LYS A 42 27.89 14.78 45.81
C LYS A 42 26.52 15.44 45.88
N LEU A 43 25.84 15.46 44.74
CA LEU A 43 24.44 15.87 44.58
C LEU A 43 23.72 14.76 43.81
N GLU A 44 22.65 14.21 44.37
CA GLU A 44 21.94 13.03 43.85
C GLU A 44 20.43 13.23 43.94
N ILE A 45 19.73 13.10 42.81
CA ILE A 45 18.27 13.27 42.72
C ILE A 45 17.61 11.93 43.06
N VAL A 46 16.80 11.91 44.13
CA VAL A 46 16.26 10.67 44.72
C VAL A 46 15.00 10.18 44.00
N ASN A 47 14.27 11.06 43.30
CA ASN A 47 13.01 10.71 42.62
C ASN A 47 13.03 10.86 41.10
N GLU A 48 14.21 10.87 40.46
CA GLU A 48 14.47 10.91 38.99
C GLU A 48 13.71 11.96 38.15
N ALA A 49 12.96 12.86 38.78
CA ALA A 49 12.10 13.84 38.11
C ALA A 49 12.93 14.89 37.35
N SER A 50 12.77 14.95 36.02
CA SER A 50 13.36 15.96 35.14
C SER A 50 12.35 17.00 34.63
N THR A 51 11.05 16.76 34.81
CA THR A 51 9.96 17.66 34.42
C THR A 51 8.83 17.62 35.45
N PHE A 52 8.27 18.78 35.80
CA PHE A 52 7.14 18.95 36.70
C PHE A 52 5.93 19.48 35.92
N SER A 53 4.88 18.67 35.79
CA SER A 53 3.74 18.94 34.90
C SER A 53 2.46 19.31 35.66
N PHE A 54 1.85 20.44 35.34
CA PHE A 54 0.66 20.97 36.01
C PHE A 54 -0.53 21.14 35.06
N SER A 55 -1.75 20.96 35.57
CA SER A 55 -2.97 21.32 34.86
C SER A 55 -3.13 22.85 34.76
N SER A 56 -4.07 23.31 33.93
CA SER A 56 -4.44 24.73 33.86
C SER A 56 -4.85 25.31 35.22
N ALA A 57 -5.50 24.55 36.11
CA ALA A 57 -5.92 25.03 37.43
C ALA A 57 -4.75 25.27 38.40
N GLY A 58 -3.60 24.64 38.16
CA GLY A 58 -2.54 24.49 39.17
C GLY A 58 -2.86 23.32 40.10
N ASN A 59 -2.28 22.14 39.81
CA ASN A 59 -2.39 20.97 40.67
C ASN A 59 -1.64 21.18 42.01
N SER A 60 -1.88 20.30 42.98
CA SER A 60 -1.12 20.28 44.24
C SER A 60 0.40 20.29 44.01
N ALA A 61 1.13 20.96 44.91
CA ALA A 61 2.57 21.15 44.79
C ALA A 61 3.32 19.81 44.70
N GLN A 62 4.15 19.68 43.67
CA GLN A 62 5.04 18.53 43.45
C GLN A 62 6.35 18.75 44.23
N VAL A 63 7.11 17.69 44.48
CA VAL A 63 8.35 17.76 45.28
C VAL A 63 9.54 17.15 44.53
N LEU A 64 10.61 17.94 44.40
CA LEU A 64 11.94 17.44 44.07
C LEU A 64 12.58 16.98 45.37
N THR A 65 13.05 15.73 45.44
CA THR A 65 13.78 15.21 46.62
C THR A 65 15.19 14.81 46.22
N PHE A 66 16.19 15.22 47.00
CA PHE A 66 17.60 15.01 46.68
C PHE A 66 18.47 14.89 47.93
N ASN A 67 19.68 14.36 47.75
CA ASN A 67 20.74 14.32 48.74
C ASN A 67 21.87 15.26 48.29
N ALA A 68 22.34 16.14 49.18
CA ALA A 68 23.42 17.08 48.90
C ALA A 68 24.39 17.12 50.09
N ASN A 69 25.68 16.86 49.89
CA ASN A 69 26.67 16.95 50.98
C ASN A 69 27.36 18.33 51.11
N GLN A 70 26.82 19.33 50.39
CA GLN A 70 27.16 20.74 50.53
C GLN A 70 25.87 21.56 50.54
N ASP A 71 25.98 22.84 50.91
CA ASP A 71 24.86 23.78 50.85
C ASP A 71 24.44 24.01 49.39
N TRP A 72 23.14 24.22 49.19
CA TRP A 72 22.48 24.17 47.90
C TRP A 72 21.49 25.32 47.71
N HIS A 73 21.20 25.66 46.46
CA HIS A 73 20.18 26.65 46.11
C HIS A 73 19.55 26.39 44.73
N ILE A 74 18.40 27.01 44.51
CA ILE A 74 17.62 26.98 43.28
C ILE A 74 17.79 28.27 42.50
N VAL A 75 18.26 28.16 41.26
CA VAL A 75 18.29 29.25 40.28
C VAL A 75 17.09 29.11 39.36
N LEU A 76 16.28 30.16 39.22
CA LEU A 76 15.14 30.23 38.29
C LEU A 76 15.57 31.02 37.06
N ASP A 77 15.22 30.59 35.85
CA ASP A 77 15.64 31.20 34.58
C ASP A 77 15.03 32.60 34.38
N ASP A 78 15.76 33.66 34.75
CA ASP A 78 15.34 35.06 34.72
C ASP A 78 15.76 35.83 33.45
N SER A 79 16.04 35.09 32.37
CA SER A 79 16.40 35.64 31.05
C SER A 79 15.39 36.67 30.52
N GLU A 80 15.86 37.73 29.85
CA GLU A 80 15.00 38.79 29.31
C GLU A 80 13.88 38.25 28.41
N GLY A 81 12.63 38.47 28.82
CA GLY A 81 11.43 38.03 28.11
C GLY A 81 10.78 36.74 28.63
N VAL A 82 11.35 36.08 29.65
CA VAL A 82 10.73 34.93 30.32
C VAL A 82 9.80 35.40 31.45
N ASP A 83 8.52 35.01 31.40
CA ASP A 83 7.58 35.21 32.51
C ASP A 83 7.50 33.96 33.40
N ASN A 84 8.01 34.08 34.62
CA ASN A 84 7.91 33.09 35.68
C ASN A 84 6.97 33.51 36.83
N SER A 85 6.17 34.57 36.67
CA SER A 85 5.30 35.10 37.74
C SER A 85 4.26 34.10 38.27
N TRP A 86 3.97 33.07 37.47
CA TRP A 86 3.09 31.95 37.79
C TRP A 86 3.78 30.77 38.51
N VAL A 87 5.12 30.77 38.62
CA VAL A 87 5.89 29.68 39.25
C VAL A 87 6.19 30.00 40.71
N VAL A 88 5.81 29.10 41.61
CA VAL A 88 6.16 29.15 43.03
C VAL A 88 7.09 27.98 43.36
N LEU A 89 8.19 28.30 44.02
CA LEU A 89 9.22 27.35 44.46
C LEU A 89 9.52 27.65 45.93
N PHE A 90 9.27 26.68 46.81
CA PHE A 90 9.48 26.77 48.26
C PHE A 90 10.75 26.02 48.67
N GLU A 91 11.40 26.50 49.74
CA GLU A 91 12.76 26.13 50.15
C GLU A 91 13.76 26.27 48.99
N ARG A 92 14.05 27.52 48.59
CA ARG A 92 14.96 27.81 47.46
C ARG A 92 16.45 27.72 47.80
N GLU A 93 16.80 27.55 49.08
CA GLU A 93 18.17 27.37 49.55
C GLU A 93 18.16 26.53 50.83
N GLY A 94 19.26 25.84 51.11
CA GLY A 94 19.37 25.01 52.31
C GLY A 94 20.77 24.44 52.50
N THR A 95 20.99 23.80 53.65
CA THR A 95 22.29 23.23 54.01
C THR A 95 22.47 21.81 53.49
N ALA A 96 23.71 21.32 53.55
CA ALA A 96 24.03 19.89 53.38
C ALA A 96 23.08 18.98 54.20
N GLY A 97 22.59 17.90 53.58
CA GLY A 97 21.65 16.94 54.16
C GLY A 97 21.17 15.86 53.18
N GLU A 98 20.59 14.79 53.74
CA GLU A 98 19.87 13.75 52.98
C GLU A 98 18.36 13.99 53.06
N GLY A 99 17.64 13.70 51.97
CA GLY A 99 16.19 13.91 51.90
C GLY A 99 15.77 15.39 51.83
N ASN A 100 16.65 16.27 51.36
CA ASN A 100 16.36 17.68 51.09
C ASN A 100 15.24 17.80 50.04
N LYS A 101 14.40 18.83 50.18
CA LYS A 101 13.16 18.99 49.40
C LYS A 101 12.96 20.41 48.92
N VAL A 102 12.53 20.51 47.66
CA VAL A 102 12.06 21.75 47.03
C VAL A 102 10.65 21.47 46.53
N TRP A 103 9.68 22.31 46.92
CA TRP A 103 8.29 22.15 46.46
C TRP A 103 8.02 23.09 45.28
N VAL A 104 7.57 22.49 44.19
CA VAL A 104 7.24 23.14 42.92
C VAL A 104 5.73 23.29 42.82
N ALA A 105 5.24 24.50 42.55
CA ALA A 105 3.82 24.77 42.30
C ALA A 105 3.63 25.79 41.18
N ALA A 106 2.47 25.73 40.54
CA ALA A 106 2.06 26.64 39.47
C ALA A 106 0.72 27.30 39.81
N ALA A 107 0.61 28.61 39.61
CA ALA A 107 -0.64 29.35 39.65
C ALA A 107 -1.53 29.00 38.44
N GLU A 108 -2.81 29.38 38.46
CA GLU A 108 -3.75 29.10 37.37
C GLU A 108 -3.26 29.66 36.01
N ASN A 109 -3.31 28.83 34.97
CA ASN A 109 -3.12 29.21 33.58
C ASN A 109 -4.49 29.45 32.94
N VAL A 110 -4.92 30.71 32.91
CA VAL A 110 -6.16 31.16 32.25
C VAL A 110 -5.98 31.39 30.75
N GLU A 111 -4.75 31.35 30.24
CA GLU A 111 -4.38 31.62 28.86
C GLU A 111 -4.70 30.43 27.92
N PRO A 112 -4.90 30.69 26.62
CA PRO A 112 -5.24 29.64 25.65
C PRO A 112 -4.07 28.72 25.28
N ASP A 113 -2.83 29.13 25.56
CA ASP A 113 -1.61 28.39 25.24
C ASP A 113 -1.00 27.71 26.49
N ALA A 114 -0.30 26.60 26.27
CA ALA A 114 0.48 25.94 27.32
C ALA A 114 1.81 26.66 27.56
N ARG A 115 2.20 26.81 28.84
CA ARG A 115 3.38 27.59 29.26
C ARG A 115 4.45 26.74 29.93
N ARG A 116 5.68 27.23 29.94
CA ARG A 116 6.85 26.53 30.50
C ARG A 116 7.84 27.49 31.17
N ALA A 117 8.56 26.98 32.16
CA ALA A 117 9.64 27.66 32.87
C ALA A 117 10.78 26.66 33.16
N ASN A 118 11.99 27.15 33.42
CA ASN A 118 13.14 26.31 33.75
C ASN A 118 13.71 26.72 35.11
N PHE A 119 14.16 25.75 35.92
CA PHE A 119 14.97 26.03 37.11
C PHE A 119 16.11 25.03 37.24
N SER A 120 17.14 25.42 37.97
CA SER A 120 18.34 24.63 38.23
C SER A 120 18.53 24.40 39.72
N LEU A 121 18.88 23.19 40.14
CA LEU A 121 19.44 22.92 41.47
C LEU A 121 20.95 22.97 41.40
N VAL A 122 21.56 23.78 42.26
CA VAL A 122 23.01 24.00 42.33
C VAL A 122 23.51 23.63 43.73
N SER A 123 24.54 22.79 43.80
CA SER A 123 25.26 22.47 45.05
C SER A 123 26.73 22.23 44.74
N GLY A 124 27.62 22.99 45.37
CA GLY A 124 29.05 22.95 45.06
C GLY A 124 29.33 23.23 43.58
N GLY A 125 29.96 22.27 42.89
CA GLY A 125 30.21 22.33 41.44
C GLY A 125 29.14 21.66 40.56
N PHE A 126 28.06 21.12 41.14
CA PHE A 126 27.02 20.40 40.40
C PHE A 126 25.82 21.29 40.09
N LYS A 127 25.28 21.13 38.88
CA LYS A 127 24.04 21.77 38.40
C LYS A 127 23.17 20.72 37.72
N PHE A 128 21.92 20.61 38.13
CA PHE A 128 20.88 19.84 37.44
C PHE A 128 19.77 20.79 36.99
N ASP A 129 19.28 20.61 35.77
CA ASP A 129 18.25 21.46 35.14
C ASP A 129 16.91 20.72 35.03
N PHE A 130 15.83 21.43 35.38
CA PHE A 130 14.47 20.91 35.47
C PHE A 130 13.49 21.80 34.71
N VAL A 131 12.55 21.19 34.02
CA VAL A 131 11.48 21.89 33.29
C VAL A 131 10.20 21.91 34.12
N ILE A 132 9.53 23.05 34.20
CA ILE A 132 8.15 23.17 34.67
C ILE A 132 7.27 23.37 33.43
N TYR A 133 6.25 22.53 33.27
CA TYR A 133 5.27 22.61 32.19
C TYR A 133 3.87 22.78 32.77
N GLN A 134 3.07 23.67 32.18
CA GLN A 134 1.66 23.84 32.54
C GLN A 134 0.77 23.85 31.31
N ALA A 135 -0.25 22.99 31.32
CA ALA A 135 -1.20 22.87 30.22
C ALA A 135 -2.04 24.14 30.03
N GLN A 136 -2.53 24.31 28.80
CA GLN A 136 -3.61 25.23 28.45
C GLN A 136 -4.92 24.85 29.15
N LYS A 137 -5.88 25.79 29.16
CA LYS A 137 -7.27 25.50 29.51
C LYS A 137 -7.90 24.45 28.59
N ASP A 138 -8.72 23.58 29.16
CA ASP A 138 -9.44 22.46 28.52
C ASP A 138 -8.53 21.43 27.80
N ALA A 139 -8.11 20.39 28.52
CA ALA A 139 -7.13 19.39 28.08
C ALA A 139 -7.46 17.95 28.55
N VAL A 140 -6.95 16.96 27.81
CA VAL A 140 -6.82 15.55 28.24
C VAL A 140 -5.33 15.21 28.23
N VAL A 141 -4.82 14.58 29.30
CA VAL A 141 -3.41 14.17 29.41
C VAL A 141 -3.33 12.75 29.94
N ILE A 142 -2.67 11.85 29.20
CA ILE A 142 -2.37 10.47 29.62
C ILE A 142 -1.03 10.47 30.37
N THR A 143 -0.97 9.81 31.54
CA THR A 143 0.19 9.88 32.46
C THR A 143 1.47 9.30 31.83
N ASP A 144 1.37 8.13 31.21
CA ASP A 144 2.43 7.54 30.37
C ASP A 144 1.81 7.08 29.03
N PRO A 145 2.04 7.80 27.91
CA PRO A 145 1.52 7.42 26.60
C PRO A 145 2.34 6.31 25.89
N LYS A 146 3.35 5.73 26.55
CA LYS A 146 4.28 4.72 25.98
C LYS A 146 4.38 3.39 26.74
N ALA A 147 3.77 3.26 27.92
CA ALA A 147 3.89 2.07 28.78
C ALA A 147 3.67 0.72 28.06
N TYR A 148 2.87 0.69 26.99
CA TYR A 148 2.45 -0.52 26.27
C TYR A 148 2.94 -0.60 24.81
N GLU A 149 4.10 -0.01 24.51
CA GLU A 149 4.76 -0.15 23.19
C GLU A 149 5.50 -1.50 22.99
N ASN A 150 5.47 -2.44 23.96
CA ASN A 150 6.20 -3.71 23.90
C ASN A 150 5.45 -4.92 24.54
N LEU A 151 4.15 -5.12 24.28
CA LEU A 151 3.42 -6.27 24.83
C LEU A 151 3.77 -7.60 24.12
N ASP A 152 3.84 -8.69 24.89
CA ASP A 152 3.95 -10.04 24.33
C ASP A 152 2.63 -10.52 23.68
N ALA A 153 2.69 -11.61 22.92
CA ALA A 153 1.54 -12.15 22.17
C ALA A 153 0.43 -12.79 23.06
N GLY A 154 0.61 -12.85 24.38
CA GLY A 154 -0.37 -13.35 25.35
C GLY A 154 -1.56 -12.42 25.60
N GLU A 155 -2.44 -12.81 26.52
CA GLU A 155 -3.52 -11.95 27.01
C GLU A 155 -3.00 -11.01 28.10
N HIS A 156 -3.30 -9.71 28.00
CA HIS A 156 -2.88 -8.70 28.97
C HIS A 156 -4.08 -7.89 29.48
N ILE A 157 -3.98 -7.39 30.71
CA ILE A 157 -4.85 -6.34 31.24
C ILE A 157 -3.96 -5.11 31.45
N ILE A 158 -4.33 -3.98 30.86
CA ILE A 158 -3.56 -2.74 30.89
C ILE A 158 -4.37 -1.62 31.55
N SER A 159 -3.68 -0.70 32.24
CA SER A 159 -4.25 0.46 32.93
C SER A 159 -3.82 1.75 32.25
N VAL A 160 -4.78 2.57 31.81
CA VAL A 160 -4.51 3.91 31.26
C VAL A 160 -4.97 4.94 32.28
N GLU A 161 -4.00 5.57 32.95
CA GLU A 161 -4.22 6.74 33.78
C GLU A 161 -4.26 8.01 32.93
N PHE A 162 -5.26 8.87 33.17
CA PHE A 162 -5.35 10.17 32.53
C PHE A 162 -6.06 11.22 33.41
N GLY A 163 -5.71 12.48 33.20
CA GLY A 163 -6.45 13.64 33.71
C GLY A 163 -7.30 14.27 32.61
N ILE A 164 -8.49 14.76 32.97
CA ILE A 164 -9.37 15.56 32.12
C ILE A 164 -10.04 16.65 32.98
N ASN A 165 -10.14 17.87 32.46
CA ASN A 165 -10.78 19.01 33.16
C ASN A 165 -12.08 19.50 32.48
N THR A 166 -12.55 18.80 31.44
CA THR A 166 -13.77 19.16 30.68
C THR A 166 -15.03 18.38 31.10
N GLY A 167 -14.95 17.55 32.15
CA GLY A 167 -16.07 16.73 32.62
C GLY A 167 -16.09 15.33 32.02
N GLU A 168 -17.20 14.93 31.40
CA GLU A 168 -17.34 13.58 30.85
C GLU A 168 -16.39 13.32 29.65
N TYR A 169 -15.87 12.09 29.58
CA TYR A 169 -14.99 11.62 28.51
C TYR A 169 -15.66 10.50 27.68
N LYS A 170 -15.07 10.18 26.53
CA LYS A 170 -15.40 9.02 25.70
C LYS A 170 -14.13 8.36 25.16
N THR A 171 -14.16 7.03 25.03
CA THR A 171 -13.06 6.22 24.49
C THR A 171 -13.36 5.76 23.07
N SER A 172 -12.41 5.96 22.16
CA SER A 172 -12.40 5.44 20.79
C SER A 172 -11.20 4.49 20.59
N PHE A 173 -11.33 3.54 19.68
CA PHE A 173 -10.25 2.62 19.31
C PHE A 173 -9.96 2.74 17.82
N LEU A 174 -8.71 3.03 17.47
CA LEU A 174 -8.21 3.03 16.10
C LEU A 174 -7.28 1.84 15.91
N TYR A 175 -7.40 1.16 14.77
CA TYR A 175 -6.72 -0.12 14.52
C TYR A 175 -5.99 -0.08 13.18
N SER A 176 -4.73 -0.54 13.14
CA SER A 176 -4.03 -0.84 11.90
C SER A 176 -4.00 -2.36 11.70
N GLY A 177 -4.96 -2.87 10.92
CA GLY A 177 -5.16 -4.30 10.71
C GLY A 177 -6.35 -4.84 11.52
N ASP A 178 -6.09 -5.78 12.43
CA ASP A 178 -7.13 -6.44 13.22
C ASP A 178 -7.85 -5.49 14.17
N THR A 179 -9.17 -5.63 14.27
CA THR A 179 -10.06 -4.82 15.10
C THR A 179 -10.57 -5.60 16.32
N GLY A 180 -11.01 -4.89 17.36
CA GLY A 180 -11.71 -5.47 18.52
C GLY A 180 -10.85 -6.28 19.49
N TRP A 181 -9.52 -6.28 19.34
CA TRP A 181 -8.62 -6.98 20.27
C TRP A 181 -8.21 -6.15 21.50
N ILE A 182 -8.60 -4.88 21.55
CA ILE A 182 -8.58 -4.04 22.75
C ILE A 182 -10.04 -3.76 23.12
N MET A 183 -10.43 -4.04 24.36
CA MET A 183 -11.78 -3.75 24.86
C MET A 183 -11.74 -3.22 26.30
N PRO A 184 -12.68 -2.36 26.73
CA PRO A 184 -12.81 -1.99 28.14
C PRO A 184 -13.08 -3.23 29.01
N THR A 185 -12.61 -3.22 30.26
CA THR A 185 -12.88 -4.28 31.24
C THR A 185 -13.00 -3.72 32.65
N ASP A 186 -13.73 -4.41 33.51
CA ASP A 186 -13.74 -4.16 34.97
C ASP A 186 -12.66 -4.98 35.70
N GLU A 187 -11.95 -5.87 34.99
CA GLU A 187 -10.83 -6.66 35.52
C GLU A 187 -9.61 -5.75 35.79
N ARG A 188 -9.06 -5.78 37.01
CA ARG A 188 -7.84 -5.02 37.38
C ARG A 188 -6.56 -5.86 37.24
N PRO A 189 -5.40 -5.24 36.94
CA PRO A 189 -4.09 -5.88 37.01
C PRO A 189 -3.79 -6.46 38.40
N ALA A 190 -3.11 -7.62 38.43
CA ALA A 190 -2.82 -8.35 39.65
C ALA A 190 -1.67 -7.70 40.45
N GLY A 191 -1.98 -6.72 41.30
CA GLY A 191 -1.04 -6.13 42.26
C GLY A 191 -1.27 -4.67 42.62
N GLU A 192 -2.16 -3.95 41.93
CA GLU A 192 -2.42 -2.53 42.19
C GLU A 192 -3.10 -2.30 43.58
N PRO A 193 -2.54 -1.45 44.46
CA PRO A 193 -3.20 -1.04 45.70
C PRO A 193 -4.25 0.06 45.45
N GLU A 194 -5.37 0.05 46.18
CA GLU A 194 -6.39 1.12 46.05
C GLU A 194 -5.89 2.46 46.61
N THR A 195 -5.45 3.35 45.72
CA THR A 195 -5.19 4.76 46.02
C THR A 195 -6.49 5.58 45.91
N ARG A 196 -6.66 6.58 46.78
CA ARG A 196 -7.84 7.48 46.78
C ARG A 196 -7.42 8.94 46.97
N ALA A 197 -7.13 9.65 45.87
CA ALA A 197 -6.92 11.10 45.90
C ALA A 197 -7.18 11.76 44.52
N MET A 198 -8.16 12.67 44.47
CA MET A 198 -8.50 13.57 43.36
C MET A 198 -8.86 12.92 42.00
N GLU A 199 -9.30 13.74 41.05
CA GLU A 199 -9.98 13.35 39.81
C GLU A 199 -9.01 12.92 38.68
N ASN A 200 -8.11 11.99 38.98
CA ASN A 200 -7.46 11.18 37.95
C ASN A 200 -8.37 10.00 37.61
N HIS A 201 -8.51 9.67 36.32
CA HIS A 201 -9.24 8.51 35.86
C HIS A 201 -8.28 7.40 35.45
N THR A 202 -8.48 6.19 35.98
CA THR A 202 -7.83 4.97 35.52
C THR A 202 -8.87 4.13 34.77
N LEU A 203 -8.59 3.81 33.50
CA LEU A 203 -9.39 2.90 32.69
C LEU A 203 -8.62 1.60 32.45
N TYR A 204 -9.29 0.47 32.62
CA TYR A 204 -8.72 -0.85 32.37
C TYR A 204 -9.19 -1.38 31.02
N PHE A 205 -8.24 -1.93 30.26
CA PHE A 205 -8.52 -2.55 28.96
C PHE A 205 -7.94 -3.96 28.90
N LYS A 206 -8.75 -4.89 28.40
CA LYS A 206 -8.32 -6.26 28.09
C LYS A 206 -7.76 -6.28 26.67
N VAL A 207 -6.49 -6.65 26.57
CA VAL A 207 -5.75 -6.90 25.33
C VAL A 207 -5.78 -8.40 25.08
N LEU A 208 -6.53 -8.84 24.07
CA LEU A 208 -6.62 -10.24 23.68
C LEU A 208 -5.27 -10.79 23.22
N PRO A 209 -5.04 -12.12 23.24
CA PRO A 209 -3.83 -12.72 22.67
C PRO A 209 -3.73 -12.49 21.15
N ASN A 210 -2.50 -12.35 20.65
CA ASN A 210 -2.22 -12.25 19.22
C ASN A 210 -1.90 -13.64 18.65
N GLN A 211 -2.85 -14.22 17.91
CA GLN A 211 -2.71 -15.56 17.31
C GLN A 211 -1.98 -15.54 15.96
N LYS A 212 -1.49 -14.38 15.50
CA LYS A 212 -0.73 -14.23 14.26
C LYS A 212 0.76 -14.04 14.55
N PHE A 213 1.61 -14.33 13.56
CA PHE A 213 3.05 -14.11 13.65
C PHE A 213 3.49 -12.66 13.51
N ASP A 214 2.63 -11.79 12.97
CA ASP A 214 2.96 -10.40 12.68
C ASP A 214 2.53 -9.50 13.84
N ILE A 215 3.32 -8.45 14.11
CA ILE A 215 3.08 -7.46 15.16
C ILE A 215 1.81 -6.67 14.80
N ARG A 216 0.92 -6.44 15.78
CA ARG A 216 -0.26 -5.60 15.62
C ARG A 216 -0.21 -4.36 16.49
N ARG A 217 -0.80 -3.27 15.98
CA ARG A 217 -0.89 -1.97 16.66
C ARG A 217 -2.34 -1.49 16.72
N GLY A 218 -2.72 -1.01 17.89
CA GLY A 218 -3.93 -0.26 18.13
C GLY A 218 -3.60 1.07 18.78
N THR A 219 -4.56 1.98 18.77
CA THR A 219 -4.46 3.26 19.46
C THR A 219 -5.74 3.46 20.26
N ILE A 220 -5.58 3.62 21.58
CA ILE A 220 -6.65 4.05 22.47
C ILE A 220 -6.69 5.58 22.38
N GLU A 221 -7.84 6.12 22.03
CA GLU A 221 -8.11 7.55 21.97
C GLU A 221 -9.07 7.92 23.12
N ILE A 222 -8.68 8.88 23.95
CA ILE A 222 -9.49 9.41 25.04
C ILE A 222 -9.80 10.86 24.70
N SER A 223 -11.08 11.18 24.55
CA SER A 223 -11.55 12.50 24.13
C SER A 223 -12.60 13.05 25.10
N SER A 224 -12.71 14.37 25.17
CA SER A 224 -13.86 15.02 25.80
C SER A 224 -15.15 14.60 25.11
N LYS A 225 -16.20 14.32 25.89
CA LYS A 225 -17.51 13.94 25.34
C LYS A 225 -18.11 15.04 24.48
N ASP A 226 -17.90 16.30 24.88
CA ASP A 226 -18.53 17.49 24.30
C ASP A 226 -17.63 18.22 23.28
N ASN A 227 -16.35 17.85 23.14
CA ASN A 227 -15.45 18.42 22.13
C ASN A 227 -14.39 17.41 21.64
N ASP A 228 -14.65 16.78 20.48
CA ASP A 228 -13.81 15.80 19.80
C ASP A 228 -12.37 16.28 19.44
N ASN A 229 -12.11 17.59 19.52
CA ASN A 229 -10.77 18.16 19.31
C ASN A 229 -9.90 18.11 20.58
N VAL A 230 -10.50 18.00 21.77
CA VAL A 230 -9.80 17.92 23.07
C VAL A 230 -9.61 16.45 23.41
N LYS A 231 -8.43 15.91 23.06
CA LYS A 231 -8.15 14.47 23.18
C LYS A 231 -6.67 14.11 23.29
N ALA A 232 -6.41 12.93 23.84
CA ALA A 232 -5.10 12.29 23.88
C ALA A 232 -5.17 10.88 23.27
N THR A 233 -4.02 10.35 22.84
CA THR A 233 -3.92 9.02 22.22
C THR A 233 -2.73 8.25 22.76
N MET A 234 -2.93 6.97 23.09
CA MET A 234 -1.89 6.02 23.49
C MET A 234 -1.78 4.89 22.47
N ASN A 235 -0.56 4.52 22.08
CA ASN A 235 -0.34 3.38 21.18
C ASN A 235 -0.12 2.10 21.99
N ILE A 236 -0.84 1.05 21.62
CA ILE A 236 -0.66 -0.30 22.14
C ILE A 236 -0.04 -1.13 21.02
N PHE A 237 1.16 -1.65 21.25
CA PHE A 237 1.85 -2.54 20.32
C PHE A 237 1.96 -3.93 20.95
N GLN A 238 1.48 -4.93 20.22
CA GLN A 238 1.49 -6.32 20.65
C GLN A 238 2.23 -7.16 19.61
N THR A 239 3.27 -7.85 20.07
CA THR A 239 4.06 -8.77 19.25
C THR A 239 3.21 -9.93 18.71
N GLY A 240 3.71 -10.58 17.66
CA GLY A 240 3.12 -11.82 17.15
C GLY A 240 3.70 -13.06 17.81
N LEU A 241 3.08 -14.21 17.57
CA LEU A 241 3.65 -15.52 17.89
C LEU A 241 5.04 -15.66 17.25
N PRO A 242 6.00 -16.36 17.89
CA PRO A 242 7.31 -16.59 17.29
C PRO A 242 7.15 -17.40 16.01
N LYS A 243 7.67 -16.89 14.88
CA LYS A 243 7.60 -17.59 13.58
C LYS A 243 8.29 -18.96 13.66
N PRO A 244 7.80 -19.98 12.94
CA PRO A 244 8.47 -21.27 12.84
C PRO A 244 9.90 -21.13 12.31
N VAL A 245 10.80 -22.00 12.74
CA VAL A 245 12.13 -22.14 12.13
C VAL A 245 12.25 -23.56 11.61
N ILE A 246 12.41 -23.69 10.29
CA ILE A 246 12.40 -24.95 9.55
C ILE A 246 13.80 -25.18 8.97
N THR A 247 14.35 -26.39 9.15
CA THR A 247 15.60 -26.81 8.50
C THR A 247 15.45 -28.23 7.95
N VAL A 248 15.88 -28.50 6.72
CA VAL A 248 15.89 -29.86 6.15
C VAL A 248 17.28 -30.46 6.32
N ASP A 249 17.37 -31.55 7.10
CA ASP A 249 18.61 -32.19 7.54
C ASP A 249 19.26 -33.05 6.45
N ASN A 250 18.50 -33.54 5.46
CA ASN A 250 18.98 -34.53 4.48
C ASN A 250 18.87 -34.07 3.01
N LYS A 251 19.01 -32.76 2.72
CA LYS A 251 18.91 -32.20 1.35
C LYS A 251 19.74 -32.97 0.32
N GLU A 252 20.97 -33.36 0.68
CA GLU A 252 21.92 -34.08 -0.17
C GLU A 252 21.37 -35.40 -0.72
N MET A 253 20.54 -36.12 0.07
CA MET A 253 19.93 -37.40 -0.32
C MET A 253 19.01 -37.28 -1.54
N PHE A 254 18.53 -36.08 -1.87
CA PHE A 254 17.63 -35.83 -3.01
C PHE A 254 18.38 -35.43 -4.28
N THR A 255 19.71 -35.35 -4.24
CA THR A 255 20.55 -34.97 -5.39
C THR A 255 21.17 -36.20 -6.02
N ASN A 256 21.29 -36.19 -7.35
CA ASN A 256 21.89 -37.26 -8.16
C ASN A 256 21.14 -38.60 -8.06
N LEU A 257 19.80 -38.55 -7.93
CA LEU A 257 18.96 -39.74 -7.93
C LEU A 257 19.09 -40.49 -9.26
N ALA A 258 19.07 -41.82 -9.20
CA ALA A 258 19.05 -42.66 -10.40
C ALA A 258 17.77 -42.42 -11.22
N SER A 259 17.80 -42.73 -12.51
CA SER A 259 16.61 -42.57 -13.38
C SER A 259 15.44 -43.47 -12.99
N LYS A 260 15.62 -44.48 -12.14
CA LYS A 260 14.55 -45.36 -11.65
C LYS A 260 13.66 -44.68 -10.62
N GLU A 261 12.52 -45.31 -10.31
CA GLU A 261 11.73 -44.91 -9.15
C GLU A 261 12.51 -45.06 -7.83
N ASP A 262 12.25 -44.16 -6.89
CA ASP A 262 12.85 -44.14 -5.55
C ASP A 262 11.84 -43.58 -4.53
N SER A 263 12.07 -43.78 -3.23
CA SER A 263 11.24 -43.23 -2.16
C SER A 263 12.03 -42.98 -0.88
N ILE A 264 12.23 -41.70 -0.56
CA ILE A 264 13.13 -41.23 0.49
C ILE A 264 12.33 -40.53 1.59
N LEU A 265 12.59 -40.87 2.85
CA LEU A 265 12.02 -40.14 3.99
C LEU A 265 12.71 -38.78 4.13
N LEU A 266 11.91 -37.72 4.13
CA LEU A 266 12.35 -36.37 4.49
C LEU A 266 12.77 -36.35 5.96
N LYS A 267 13.87 -35.67 6.28
CA LYS A 267 14.31 -35.39 7.65
C LYS A 267 14.40 -33.89 7.80
N TYR A 268 13.66 -33.34 8.74
CA TYR A 268 13.64 -31.91 9.01
C TYR A 268 13.54 -31.66 10.52
N LYS A 269 13.83 -30.42 10.93
CA LYS A 269 13.47 -29.89 12.25
C LYS A 269 12.55 -28.70 12.06
N ALA A 270 11.57 -28.55 12.94
CA ALA A 270 10.68 -27.39 12.96
C ALA A 270 10.47 -26.96 14.41
N THR A 271 11.00 -25.79 14.81
CA THR A 271 10.70 -25.18 16.11
C THR A 271 9.53 -24.20 15.98
N ASN A 272 8.89 -23.87 17.10
CA ASN A 272 7.66 -23.06 17.15
C ASN A 272 6.52 -23.64 16.30
N THR A 273 6.38 -24.97 16.29
CA THR A 273 5.28 -25.71 15.64
C THR A 273 4.75 -26.80 16.56
N ASN A 274 3.50 -27.21 16.36
CA ASN A 274 2.83 -28.34 17.02
C ASN A 274 3.03 -29.65 16.24
N GLY A 275 4.13 -29.76 15.47
CA GLY A 275 4.40 -30.86 14.54
C GLY A 275 3.87 -30.61 13.12
N PRO A 276 3.92 -31.63 12.23
CA PRO A 276 3.72 -31.46 10.78
C PRO A 276 2.33 -31.02 10.32
N ARG A 277 1.34 -30.86 11.20
CA ARG A 277 0.06 -30.21 10.86
C ARG A 277 0.22 -28.71 10.61
N ASP A 278 1.24 -28.09 11.20
CA ASP A 278 1.57 -26.68 11.01
C ASP A 278 2.51 -26.47 9.82
N LEU A 279 2.77 -27.52 9.03
CA LEU A 279 3.67 -27.53 7.89
C LEU A 279 2.94 -27.94 6.59
N THR A 280 3.46 -27.50 5.46
CA THR A 280 2.98 -27.88 4.13
C THR A 280 4.13 -27.96 3.14
N ILE A 281 3.96 -28.73 2.06
CA ILE A 281 4.94 -28.81 0.97
C ILE A 281 4.49 -27.87 -0.15
N ASP A 282 5.43 -27.09 -0.67
CA ASP A 282 5.26 -26.20 -1.82
C ASP A 282 6.18 -26.71 -2.94
N ILE A 283 5.59 -27.05 -4.09
CA ILE A 283 6.26 -27.66 -5.24
C ILE A 283 5.56 -27.22 -6.53
N ASP A 284 6.36 -26.91 -7.56
CA ASP A 284 5.88 -26.50 -8.88
C ASP A 284 4.91 -27.52 -9.49
N LYS A 285 3.83 -27.03 -10.12
CA LYS A 285 2.79 -27.89 -10.72
C LYS A 285 3.35 -28.87 -11.76
N ASN A 286 4.39 -28.48 -12.49
CA ASN A 286 5.06 -29.32 -13.49
C ASN A 286 5.87 -30.48 -12.87
N ASP A 287 6.17 -30.41 -11.56
CA ASP A 287 6.95 -31.43 -10.85
C ASP A 287 6.08 -32.38 -10.01
N GLN A 288 4.83 -32.01 -9.71
CA GLN A 288 3.84 -32.85 -9.01
C GLN A 288 3.49 -34.13 -9.78
N ASP A 289 3.69 -34.15 -11.11
CA ASP A 289 3.51 -35.34 -11.94
C ASP A 289 4.56 -36.42 -11.69
N TRP A 290 5.74 -36.09 -11.17
CA TRP A 290 6.83 -37.06 -10.95
C TRP A 290 7.37 -37.12 -9.52
N ILE A 291 7.08 -36.13 -8.67
CA ILE A 291 7.37 -36.14 -7.23
C ILE A 291 6.06 -36.06 -6.46
N SER A 292 5.87 -36.94 -5.48
CA SER A 292 4.69 -36.94 -4.60
C SER A 292 5.08 -37.09 -3.13
N PHE A 293 4.27 -36.49 -2.25
CA PHE A 293 4.50 -36.47 -0.81
C PHE A 293 3.36 -37.20 -0.09
N LYS A 294 3.71 -38.07 0.86
CA LYS A 294 2.75 -38.77 1.72
C LYS A 294 3.16 -38.65 3.18
N PRO A 295 2.25 -38.38 4.13
CA PRO A 295 2.54 -38.45 5.56
C PRO A 295 3.10 -39.82 5.93
N ALA A 296 4.15 -39.83 6.74
CA ALA A 296 4.89 -41.00 7.17
C ALA A 296 5.34 -40.82 8.64
N ILE A 297 5.90 -41.89 9.22
CA ILE A 297 6.49 -41.88 10.56
C ILE A 297 7.92 -42.40 10.42
N ASP A 298 8.88 -41.75 11.06
CA ASP A 298 10.28 -42.14 11.04
C ASP A 298 10.59 -43.29 12.04
N ALA A 299 11.84 -43.75 12.08
CA ALA A 299 12.26 -44.86 12.94
C ALA A 299 12.25 -44.54 14.46
N LYS A 300 12.00 -43.30 14.87
CA LYS A 300 11.84 -42.88 16.28
C LYS A 300 10.38 -42.70 16.70
N GLY A 301 9.46 -42.63 15.72
CA GLY A 301 8.07 -42.23 15.94
C GLY A 301 7.76 -40.78 15.55
N ASP A 302 8.74 -40.03 15.05
CA ASP A 302 8.55 -38.64 14.63
C ASP A 302 7.78 -38.60 13.29
N SER A 303 6.77 -37.73 13.19
CA SER A 303 5.94 -37.63 11.99
C SER A 303 6.62 -36.80 10.90
N THR A 304 6.69 -37.34 9.68
CA THR A 304 7.40 -36.74 8.54
C THR A 304 6.70 -37.02 7.22
N PHE A 305 7.37 -36.77 6.09
CA PHE A 305 6.90 -37.06 4.75
C PHE A 305 7.79 -38.11 4.07
N LEU A 306 7.17 -39.10 3.43
CA LEU A 306 7.80 -39.91 2.39
C LEU A 306 7.71 -39.16 1.06
N VAL A 307 8.87 -38.94 0.44
CA VAL A 307 9.01 -38.32 -0.88
C VAL A 307 9.17 -39.45 -1.90
N SER A 308 8.14 -39.72 -2.68
CA SER A 308 8.17 -40.73 -3.75
C SER A 308 8.44 -40.07 -5.10
N VAL A 309 9.53 -40.52 -5.74
CA VAL A 309 10.02 -40.01 -7.03
C VAL A 309 9.79 -41.10 -8.07
N LYS A 310 9.04 -40.80 -9.13
CA LYS A 310 8.76 -41.76 -10.22
C LYS A 310 10.01 -42.02 -11.07
N GLU A 311 9.99 -43.09 -11.86
CA GLU A 311 10.97 -43.31 -12.93
C GLU A 311 11.02 -42.13 -13.91
N ASN A 312 12.22 -41.77 -14.37
CA ASN A 312 12.50 -40.79 -15.40
C ASN A 312 12.80 -41.51 -16.72
N THR A 313 11.94 -41.30 -17.71
CA THR A 313 12.05 -41.87 -19.05
C THR A 313 12.72 -40.94 -20.06
N GLY A 314 12.92 -39.67 -19.70
CA GLY A 314 13.49 -38.63 -20.57
C GLY A 314 14.92 -38.23 -20.20
N GLY A 315 15.28 -37.00 -20.57
CA GLY A 315 16.51 -36.32 -20.16
C GLY A 315 16.49 -35.94 -18.68
N GLU A 316 17.58 -35.34 -18.17
CA GLU A 316 17.69 -34.96 -16.76
C GLU A 316 16.54 -34.05 -16.32
N ARG A 317 16.11 -34.20 -15.06
CA ARG A 317 15.06 -33.36 -14.47
C ARG A 317 15.38 -32.98 -13.02
N THR A 318 15.04 -31.73 -12.70
CA THR A 318 15.37 -31.07 -11.45
C THR A 318 14.17 -30.25 -10.99
N ALA A 319 13.75 -30.42 -9.75
CA ALA A 319 12.66 -29.67 -9.10
C ALA A 319 13.18 -28.92 -7.86
N THR A 320 12.62 -27.74 -7.60
CA THR A 320 12.79 -27.04 -6.32
C THR A 320 11.56 -27.31 -5.45
N ILE A 321 11.78 -27.66 -4.19
CA ILE A 321 10.73 -27.99 -3.23
C ILE A 321 10.97 -27.21 -1.95
N ALA A 322 9.91 -26.68 -1.35
CA ALA A 322 10.00 -26.03 -0.06
C ALA A 322 9.11 -26.72 0.99
N LEU A 323 9.67 -26.88 2.19
CA LEU A 323 8.90 -27.19 3.39
C LEU A 323 8.53 -25.85 4.05
N CYS A 324 7.25 -25.52 4.01
CA CYS A 324 6.69 -24.24 4.43
C CYS A 324 5.92 -24.38 5.75
N ALA A 325 5.82 -23.30 6.53
CA ALA A 325 4.78 -23.19 7.55
C ALA A 325 3.40 -23.05 6.87
N ALA A 326 2.41 -23.81 7.33
CA ALA A 326 1.06 -23.81 6.75
C ALA A 326 0.34 -22.45 6.92
N ALA A 327 0.63 -21.72 7.99
CA ALA A 327 0.03 -20.43 8.30
C ALA A 327 0.79 -19.21 7.72
N ASP A 328 2.05 -19.36 7.30
CA ASP A 328 2.82 -18.33 6.59
C ASP A 328 3.83 -18.99 5.63
N LYS A 329 3.43 -19.17 4.35
CA LYS A 329 4.26 -19.80 3.32
C LYS A 329 5.59 -19.07 3.03
N LYS A 330 5.81 -17.85 3.54
CA LYS A 330 7.10 -17.15 3.46
C LYS A 330 8.13 -17.76 4.42
N VAL A 331 7.68 -18.34 5.52
CA VAL A 331 8.50 -19.15 6.43
C VAL A 331 8.68 -20.51 5.77
N ARG A 332 9.78 -20.67 5.02
CA ARG A 332 10.05 -21.85 4.20
C ARG A 332 11.53 -22.20 4.19
N GLU A 333 11.80 -23.48 3.97
CA GLU A 333 13.13 -24.04 3.80
C GLU A 333 13.15 -24.84 2.50
N GLU A 334 14.10 -24.54 1.61
CA GLU A 334 14.13 -25.06 0.24
C GLU A 334 15.19 -26.14 0.05
N PHE A 335 14.88 -27.13 -0.78
CA PHE A 335 15.81 -28.15 -1.24
C PHE A 335 15.53 -28.54 -2.69
N THR A 336 16.56 -29.01 -3.37
CA THR A 336 16.51 -29.40 -4.76
C THR A 336 16.46 -30.91 -4.87
N VAL A 337 15.54 -31.43 -5.69
CA VAL A 337 15.54 -32.84 -6.12
C VAL A 337 16.10 -32.90 -7.54
N THR A 338 17.16 -33.68 -7.77
CA THR A 338 17.71 -33.91 -9.11
C THR A 338 17.73 -35.39 -9.45
N GLN A 339 17.23 -35.74 -10.63
CA GLN A 339 17.12 -37.13 -11.10
C GLN A 339 17.72 -37.26 -12.49
N ALA A 340 18.65 -38.22 -12.62
CA ALA A 340 19.40 -38.47 -13.84
C ALA A 340 18.50 -38.80 -15.03
N GLN A 341 19.01 -38.51 -16.24
CA GLN A 341 18.39 -38.96 -17.49
C GLN A 341 18.29 -40.49 -17.56
N ALA A 342 17.33 -41.00 -18.33
CA ALA A 342 17.35 -42.39 -18.77
C ALA A 342 18.63 -42.69 -19.58
N SER A 343 19.17 -43.90 -19.42
CA SER A 343 20.44 -44.34 -20.04
C SER A 343 20.46 -44.29 -21.56
N ASP A 344 19.29 -44.28 -22.18
CA ASP A 344 19.10 -44.53 -23.61
C ASP A 344 18.58 -43.28 -24.36
N VAL A 345 18.50 -42.13 -23.68
CA VAL A 345 18.02 -40.86 -24.26
C VAL A 345 19.20 -40.07 -24.81
N GLU A 346 19.30 -40.05 -26.14
CA GLU A 346 20.41 -39.41 -26.86
C GLU A 346 20.26 -37.89 -27.00
N LEU A 347 19.01 -37.41 -26.99
CA LEU A 347 18.60 -36.01 -27.21
C LEU A 347 18.02 -35.46 -25.90
N VAL A 348 18.66 -34.45 -25.31
CA VAL A 348 18.26 -33.89 -24.00
C VAL A 348 17.99 -32.40 -24.13
N ILE A 349 16.84 -31.94 -23.62
CA ILE A 349 16.47 -30.52 -23.56
C ILE A 349 17.28 -29.85 -22.45
N THR A 350 18.11 -28.87 -22.82
CA THR A 350 19.04 -28.21 -21.89
C THR A 350 18.47 -26.98 -21.21
N ASN A 351 17.27 -26.51 -21.60
CA ASN A 351 16.66 -25.30 -21.04
C ASN A 351 15.21 -25.46 -20.55
N LYS A 352 14.86 -26.63 -19.98
CA LYS A 352 13.55 -26.88 -19.35
C LYS A 352 13.18 -25.83 -18.28
N SER A 353 14.18 -25.23 -17.63
CA SER A 353 14.05 -24.10 -16.70
C SER A 353 13.31 -22.89 -17.30
N ASP A 354 13.62 -22.56 -18.55
CA ASP A 354 13.14 -21.35 -19.24
C ASP A 354 11.62 -21.39 -19.48
N PHE A 355 11.01 -22.58 -19.34
CA PHE A 355 9.59 -22.86 -19.62
C PHE A 355 8.77 -23.21 -18.38
N ARG A 356 9.34 -23.15 -17.16
CA ARG A 356 8.55 -23.29 -15.92
C ARG A 356 7.57 -22.12 -15.73
N THR A 357 8.01 -20.92 -16.08
CA THR A 357 7.13 -19.74 -16.21
C THR A 357 6.39 -19.78 -17.54
N SER A 358 5.07 -19.58 -17.50
CA SER A 358 4.21 -19.56 -18.68
C SER A 358 4.57 -18.41 -19.64
N LEU A 359 4.59 -18.70 -20.94
CA LEU A 359 4.84 -17.75 -22.02
C LEU A 359 3.78 -16.63 -22.07
N ASP A 360 4.12 -15.49 -22.66
CA ASP A 360 3.23 -14.32 -22.74
C ASP A 360 1.93 -14.64 -23.53
N LYS A 361 0.80 -14.09 -23.08
CA LYS A 361 -0.49 -14.14 -23.77
C LYS A 361 -0.44 -13.53 -25.19
N LEU A 362 0.48 -12.60 -25.47
CA LEU A 362 0.52 -11.82 -26.72
C LEU A 362 1.03 -12.58 -27.96
N GLY A 363 1.58 -13.79 -27.80
CA GLY A 363 2.14 -14.57 -28.92
C GLY A 363 3.53 -14.10 -29.35
N SER A 364 4.43 -15.02 -29.66
CA SER A 364 5.82 -14.70 -30.04
C SER A 364 6.57 -15.91 -30.60
N ALA A 365 7.91 -15.85 -30.60
CA ALA A 365 8.78 -17.00 -30.78
C ALA A 365 9.38 -17.48 -29.44
N ALA A 366 9.62 -18.78 -29.31
CA ALA A 366 10.34 -19.40 -28.20
C ALA A 366 11.44 -20.33 -28.74
N THR A 367 12.53 -20.51 -27.99
CA THR A 367 13.65 -21.38 -28.39
C THR A 367 13.86 -22.49 -27.39
N VAL A 368 13.61 -23.72 -27.84
CA VAL A 368 14.01 -24.95 -27.15
C VAL A 368 15.46 -25.24 -27.51
N LYS A 369 16.31 -25.44 -26.51
CA LYS A 369 17.71 -25.81 -26.66
C LYS A 369 17.87 -27.29 -26.34
N TYR A 370 18.72 -27.99 -27.08
CA TYR A 370 19.00 -29.41 -26.86
C TYR A 370 20.50 -29.72 -27.02
N SER A 371 20.96 -30.77 -26.37
CA SER A 371 22.24 -31.43 -26.61
C SER A 371 22.00 -32.83 -27.21
N VAL A 372 23.00 -33.34 -27.94
CA VAL A 372 22.98 -34.69 -28.52
C VAL A 372 24.28 -35.40 -28.18
N GLN A 373 24.20 -36.68 -27.79
CA GLN A 373 25.39 -37.45 -27.37
C GLN A 373 26.25 -37.93 -28.55
N SER A 374 25.70 -38.07 -29.77
CA SER A 374 26.48 -38.37 -30.98
C SER A 374 26.36 -37.30 -32.08
N THR A 375 27.27 -37.36 -33.05
CA THR A 375 27.31 -36.40 -34.16
C THR A 375 26.10 -36.55 -35.07
N LEU A 376 25.32 -35.48 -35.21
CA LEU A 376 24.30 -35.35 -36.25
C LEU A 376 24.95 -35.02 -37.60
N THR A 377 24.48 -35.65 -38.67
CA THR A 377 24.91 -35.39 -40.06
C THR A 377 23.94 -34.50 -40.82
N ASP A 378 22.64 -34.62 -40.53
CA ASP A 378 21.59 -33.72 -41.03
C ASP A 378 20.53 -33.51 -39.92
N PRO A 379 20.73 -32.53 -39.01
CA PRO A 379 19.82 -32.27 -37.90
C PRO A 379 18.35 -32.11 -38.31
N LYS A 380 18.09 -31.56 -39.51
CA LYS A 380 16.73 -31.31 -40.02
C LYS A 380 15.95 -32.60 -40.26
N ASN A 381 16.63 -33.66 -40.71
CA ASN A 381 16.04 -34.94 -41.09
C ASN A 381 16.24 -36.04 -40.03
N GLU A 382 17.16 -35.83 -39.09
CA GLU A 382 17.43 -36.74 -37.96
C GLU A 382 16.62 -36.40 -36.70
N ILE A 383 16.27 -35.13 -36.46
CA ILE A 383 15.52 -34.70 -35.27
C ILE A 383 14.02 -34.62 -35.60
N LEU A 384 13.22 -35.32 -34.79
CA LEU A 384 11.76 -35.30 -34.81
C LEU A 384 11.22 -34.61 -33.56
N VAL A 385 10.08 -33.95 -33.72
CA VAL A 385 9.42 -33.14 -32.70
C VAL A 385 7.93 -33.41 -32.77
N ASP A 386 7.34 -33.87 -31.66
CA ASP A 386 5.88 -33.96 -31.52
C ASP A 386 5.38 -32.85 -30.60
N ILE A 387 4.26 -32.24 -30.95
CA ILE A 387 3.53 -31.32 -30.08
C ILE A 387 2.20 -32.00 -29.72
N VAL A 388 2.05 -32.34 -28.45
CA VAL A 388 0.88 -33.03 -27.91
C VAL A 388 0.13 -32.10 -26.97
N TYR A 389 -1.14 -31.87 -27.24
CA TYR A 389 -2.03 -31.08 -26.38
C TYR A 389 -2.84 -32.00 -25.46
N PRO A 390 -3.31 -31.50 -24.30
CA PRO A 390 -4.24 -32.26 -23.46
C PRO A 390 -5.55 -32.55 -24.18
N GLU A 391 -6.16 -33.71 -23.95
CA GLU A 391 -7.39 -34.14 -24.64
C GLU A 391 -8.55 -33.15 -24.41
N GLU A 392 -8.64 -32.60 -23.19
CA GLU A 392 -9.63 -31.61 -22.80
C GLU A 392 -9.50 -30.25 -23.49
N SER A 393 -8.41 -30.00 -24.23
CA SER A 393 -8.16 -28.73 -24.91
C SER A 393 -8.74 -28.63 -26.33
N GLY A 394 -9.12 -29.77 -26.94
CA GLY A 394 -9.60 -29.82 -28.33
C GLY A 394 -8.54 -29.49 -29.41
N TYR A 395 -7.30 -29.21 -29.01
CA TYR A 395 -6.19 -28.94 -29.92
C TYR A 395 -5.49 -30.22 -30.39
N THR A 396 -4.98 -30.18 -31.62
CA THR A 396 -4.17 -31.21 -32.28
C THR A 396 -2.90 -30.58 -32.86
N ALA A 397 -1.98 -31.39 -33.38
CA ALA A 397 -0.80 -30.88 -34.10
C ALA A 397 -1.15 -30.07 -35.38
N GLU A 398 -2.40 -30.09 -35.86
CA GLU A 398 -2.84 -29.40 -37.08
C GLU A 398 -3.58 -28.08 -36.83
N ASN A 399 -4.26 -27.94 -35.68
CA ASN A 399 -5.04 -26.73 -35.31
C ASN A 399 -4.58 -26.07 -34.00
N GLY A 400 -3.49 -26.57 -33.40
CA GLY A 400 -2.93 -26.12 -32.14
C GLY A 400 -2.30 -24.72 -32.21
N TRP A 401 -1.98 -24.18 -31.02
CA TRP A 401 -1.49 -22.81 -30.85
C TRP A 401 0.04 -22.67 -30.83
N LEU A 402 0.77 -23.79 -30.80
CA LEU A 402 2.22 -23.86 -30.78
C LEU A 402 2.71 -24.56 -32.06
N HIS A 403 3.60 -23.89 -32.79
CA HIS A 403 4.03 -24.26 -34.14
C HIS A 403 5.55 -24.41 -34.19
N MET A 404 6.07 -25.46 -34.81
CA MET A 404 7.51 -25.61 -35.04
C MET A 404 7.95 -24.77 -36.24
N ALA A 405 8.65 -23.66 -35.99
CA ALA A 405 9.07 -22.72 -37.03
C ALA A 405 10.42 -23.09 -37.67
N ASN A 406 11.37 -23.70 -36.92
CA ASN A 406 12.67 -24.12 -37.46
C ASN A 406 13.33 -25.21 -36.60
N ASN A 407 13.62 -26.38 -37.18
CA ASN A 407 14.40 -27.48 -36.58
C ASN A 407 15.80 -27.67 -37.21
N SER A 408 16.18 -26.83 -38.17
CA SER A 408 17.38 -27.01 -39.01
C SER A 408 18.64 -26.35 -38.44
N MET A 409 18.53 -25.71 -37.27
CA MET A 409 19.66 -25.13 -36.56
C MET A 409 20.25 -26.14 -35.57
N PRO A 410 21.59 -26.27 -35.46
CA PRO A 410 22.21 -27.05 -34.40
C PRO A 410 21.80 -26.57 -33.00
N GLU A 411 21.65 -27.52 -32.08
CA GLU A 411 21.41 -27.33 -30.65
C GLU A 411 20.09 -26.61 -30.29
N ARG A 412 19.22 -26.30 -31.26
CA ARG A 412 17.95 -25.62 -30.99
C ARG A 412 16.82 -25.91 -31.98
N VAL A 413 15.59 -25.88 -31.46
CA VAL A 413 14.35 -25.80 -32.23
C VAL A 413 13.66 -24.49 -31.89
N ILE A 414 13.30 -23.71 -32.91
CA ILE A 414 12.52 -22.48 -32.77
C ILE A 414 11.05 -22.82 -32.97
N PHE A 415 10.24 -22.41 -32.01
CA PHE A 415 8.78 -22.46 -32.08
C PHE A 415 8.22 -21.04 -32.21
N THR A 416 7.07 -20.91 -32.86
CA THR A 416 6.21 -19.73 -32.77
C THR A 416 4.91 -20.12 -32.10
N TYR A 417 4.35 -19.22 -31.30
CA TYR A 417 3.12 -19.47 -30.55
C TYR A 417 2.14 -18.31 -30.72
N ASP A 418 0.87 -18.65 -30.91
CA ASP A 418 -0.19 -17.69 -31.22
C ASP A 418 -0.57 -16.83 -29.99
N VAL A 419 -1.30 -15.74 -30.23
CA VAL A 419 -1.99 -14.99 -29.17
C VAL A 419 -2.91 -15.95 -28.39
N ASN A 420 -2.82 -15.97 -27.06
CA ASN A 420 -3.85 -16.58 -26.24
C ASN A 420 -5.01 -15.60 -26.05
N LYS A 421 -6.17 -15.96 -26.58
CA LYS A 421 -7.41 -15.16 -26.53
C LYS A 421 -8.40 -15.64 -25.47
N VAL A 422 -8.09 -16.73 -24.76
CA VAL A 422 -8.96 -17.35 -23.76
C VAL A 422 -8.51 -16.92 -22.37
N LEU A 423 -9.46 -16.72 -21.44
CA LEU A 423 -9.19 -16.44 -20.01
C LEU A 423 -8.61 -17.66 -19.25
N ARG A 424 -7.90 -18.55 -19.93
CA ARG A 424 -7.29 -19.78 -19.39
C ARG A 424 -5.82 -19.87 -19.79
N GLU A 425 -4.98 -20.32 -18.86
CA GLU A 425 -3.68 -20.86 -19.25
C GLU A 425 -3.92 -22.06 -20.17
N ARG A 426 -3.16 -22.14 -21.27
CA ARG A 426 -3.12 -23.31 -22.16
C ARG A 426 -1.74 -23.93 -22.13
N GLN A 427 -1.67 -25.24 -22.31
CA GLN A 427 -0.43 -26.02 -22.23
C GLN A 427 -0.28 -26.96 -23.44
N ALA A 428 0.97 -27.30 -23.77
CA ALA A 428 1.33 -28.31 -24.77
C ALA A 428 2.60 -29.03 -24.30
N THR A 429 2.65 -30.35 -24.46
CA THR A 429 3.85 -31.15 -24.22
C THR A 429 4.62 -31.28 -25.52
N VAL A 430 5.84 -30.73 -25.54
CA VAL A 430 6.77 -30.87 -26.65
C VAL A 430 7.69 -32.04 -26.36
N TYR A 431 7.73 -33.02 -27.26
CA TYR A 431 8.69 -34.12 -27.25
C TYR A 431 9.76 -33.88 -28.32
N ILE A 432 11.01 -34.25 -28.02
CA ILE A 432 12.12 -34.25 -28.98
C ILE A 432 12.86 -35.58 -28.94
N TYR A 433 13.17 -36.12 -30.11
CA TYR A 433 13.82 -37.43 -30.25
C TYR A 433 14.52 -37.58 -31.61
N ARG A 434 15.41 -38.57 -31.70
CA ARG A 434 16.07 -38.91 -32.97
C ARG A 434 15.21 -39.91 -33.74
N LYS A 435 15.17 -39.77 -35.06
CA LYS A 435 14.55 -40.72 -35.99
C LYS A 435 15.19 -42.11 -35.83
N GLY A 436 14.37 -43.14 -35.64
CA GLY A 436 14.80 -44.50 -35.26
C GLY A 436 14.94 -44.73 -33.75
N TYR A 437 14.70 -43.70 -32.93
CA TYR A 437 14.71 -43.73 -31.46
C TYR A 437 13.38 -43.21 -30.89
N GLU A 438 12.27 -43.53 -31.55
CA GLU A 438 10.91 -43.06 -31.23
C GLU A 438 10.48 -43.33 -29.77
N ASN A 439 11.05 -44.36 -29.13
CA ASN A 439 10.75 -44.73 -27.75
C ASN A 439 11.69 -44.04 -26.72
N LYS A 440 12.58 -43.14 -27.15
CA LYS A 440 13.64 -42.51 -26.34
C LYS A 440 13.57 -40.99 -26.41
N LYS A 441 12.38 -40.45 -26.12
CA LYS A 441 12.09 -39.01 -26.19
C LYS A 441 12.46 -38.30 -24.89
N ASP A 442 13.05 -37.11 -25.00
CA ASP A 442 12.96 -36.13 -23.92
C ASP A 442 11.76 -35.21 -24.16
N TYR A 443 11.26 -34.56 -23.10
CA TYR A 443 10.07 -33.72 -23.17
C TYR A 443 10.12 -32.50 -22.25
N MET A 444 9.26 -31.53 -22.54
CA MET A 444 8.87 -30.46 -21.62
C MET A 444 7.38 -30.13 -21.78
N VAL A 445 6.77 -29.55 -20.75
CA VAL A 445 5.47 -28.88 -20.86
C VAL A 445 5.73 -27.39 -21.08
N ILE A 446 5.18 -26.84 -22.16
CA ILE A 446 5.17 -25.41 -22.43
C ILE A 446 3.79 -24.87 -22.06
N ARG A 447 3.75 -23.87 -21.18
CA ARG A 447 2.54 -23.14 -20.77
C ARG A 447 2.49 -21.79 -21.46
N GLN A 448 1.29 -21.27 -21.71
CA GLN A 448 1.07 -19.88 -22.13
C GLN A 448 -0.02 -19.25 -21.26
N ALA A 449 0.28 -18.07 -20.71
CA ALA A 449 -0.57 -17.32 -19.81
C ALA A 449 -1.93 -16.98 -20.44
N ALA A 450 -2.95 -16.84 -19.60
CA ALA A 450 -4.31 -16.46 -19.99
C ALA A 450 -4.37 -15.06 -20.64
N ALA A 451 -5.37 -14.85 -21.49
CA ALA A 451 -5.86 -13.51 -21.75
C ALA A 451 -6.37 -12.87 -20.43
N THR A 452 -6.22 -11.55 -20.30
CA THR A 452 -6.89 -10.76 -19.25
C THR A 452 -8.19 -10.14 -19.76
N GLN A 453 -8.20 -9.82 -21.05
CA GLN A 453 -9.30 -9.19 -21.78
C GLN A 453 -10.16 -10.22 -22.51
N ILE A 454 -11.46 -9.95 -22.56
CA ILE A 454 -12.42 -10.68 -23.36
C ILE A 454 -12.48 -10.04 -24.75
N GLU A 455 -11.99 -10.77 -25.74
CA GLU A 455 -12.11 -10.40 -27.15
C GLU A 455 -13.52 -10.72 -27.65
N ILE A 456 -14.22 -9.72 -28.19
CA ILE A 456 -15.57 -9.89 -28.75
C ILE A 456 -15.43 -10.07 -30.26
N PRO A 457 -15.56 -11.31 -30.82
CA PRO A 457 -15.11 -11.59 -32.19
C PRO A 457 -15.99 -10.97 -33.29
N ALA A 458 -17.23 -10.63 -32.94
CA ALA A 458 -18.18 -9.90 -33.78
C ALA A 458 -19.18 -9.15 -32.89
N PRO A 459 -19.67 -7.96 -33.30
CA PRO A 459 -20.66 -7.21 -32.53
C PRO A 459 -21.96 -8.02 -32.34
N GLY A 460 -22.48 -8.04 -31.11
CA GLY A 460 -23.58 -8.88 -30.66
C GLY A 460 -23.15 -10.24 -30.10
N GLY A 461 -21.84 -10.54 -30.13
CA GLY A 461 -21.27 -11.81 -29.68
C GLY A 461 -21.08 -11.94 -28.17
N LEU A 462 -21.17 -10.87 -27.38
CA LEU A 462 -20.80 -10.89 -25.96
C LEU A 462 -21.57 -11.95 -25.16
N THR A 463 -22.87 -12.13 -25.41
CA THR A 463 -23.70 -13.14 -24.75
C THR A 463 -23.12 -14.55 -24.92
N ASN A 464 -22.67 -14.88 -26.12
CA ASN A 464 -22.15 -16.22 -26.44
C ASN A 464 -20.75 -16.43 -25.83
N VAL A 465 -19.92 -15.39 -25.81
CA VAL A 465 -18.59 -15.45 -25.19
C VAL A 465 -18.70 -15.62 -23.67
N LEU A 466 -19.58 -14.86 -23.02
CA LEU A 466 -19.82 -15.00 -21.57
C LEU A 466 -20.49 -16.33 -21.21
N GLN A 467 -21.41 -16.84 -22.03
CA GLN A 467 -21.98 -18.18 -21.83
C GLN A 467 -20.93 -19.27 -22.00
N SER A 468 -20.05 -19.20 -23.02
CA SER A 468 -18.93 -20.14 -23.18
C SER A 468 -18.02 -20.14 -21.96
N LEU A 469 -17.71 -18.96 -21.38
CA LEU A 469 -16.92 -18.84 -20.16
C LEU A 469 -17.63 -19.38 -18.90
N ILE A 470 -18.95 -19.55 -18.93
CA ILE A 470 -19.70 -20.26 -17.87
C ILE A 470 -19.71 -21.77 -18.13
N ASP A 471 -19.99 -22.18 -19.37
CA ASP A 471 -20.01 -23.58 -19.80
C ASP A 471 -18.62 -24.25 -19.64
N ASP A 472 -17.55 -23.48 -19.82
CA ASP A 472 -16.16 -23.86 -19.56
C ASP A 472 -15.85 -24.05 -18.07
N GLU A 473 -16.63 -23.48 -17.14
CA GLU A 473 -16.30 -23.24 -15.73
C GLU A 473 -15.19 -22.18 -15.48
N ILE A 474 -15.14 -21.07 -16.22
CA ILE A 474 -14.36 -19.87 -15.80
C ILE A 474 -15.18 -19.02 -14.83
N TYR A 475 -16.45 -18.79 -15.16
CA TYR A 475 -17.42 -18.19 -14.26
C TYR A 475 -18.37 -19.28 -13.78
N LYS A 476 -18.67 -19.32 -12.49
CA LYS A 476 -19.59 -20.32 -11.90
C LYS A 476 -21.01 -20.17 -12.46
N ASP A 477 -21.41 -18.93 -12.69
CA ASP A 477 -22.73 -18.51 -13.17
C ASP A 477 -22.70 -17.00 -13.54
N TRP A 478 -23.79 -16.49 -14.10
CA TRP A 478 -23.97 -15.08 -14.47
C TRP A 478 -23.92 -14.09 -13.30
N GLU A 479 -24.11 -14.53 -12.04
CA GLU A 479 -23.98 -13.68 -10.84
C GLU A 479 -22.54 -13.63 -10.29
N SER A 480 -21.69 -14.59 -10.67
CA SER A 480 -20.26 -14.58 -10.36
C SER A 480 -19.45 -13.58 -11.21
N ILE A 481 -20.01 -13.11 -12.34
CA ILE A 481 -19.37 -12.12 -13.21
C ILE A 481 -19.47 -10.71 -12.58
N THR A 482 -18.44 -10.36 -11.79
CA THR A 482 -18.36 -9.07 -11.08
C THR A 482 -17.50 -8.02 -11.80
N SER A 483 -16.62 -8.43 -12.71
CA SER A 483 -15.74 -7.56 -13.49
C SER A 483 -15.62 -8.03 -14.93
N LEU A 484 -15.52 -7.10 -15.88
CA LEU A 484 -15.21 -7.36 -17.29
C LEU A 484 -14.17 -6.35 -17.81
N GLU A 485 -13.14 -6.87 -18.50
CA GLU A 485 -12.17 -6.09 -19.28
C GLU A 485 -12.40 -6.46 -20.76
N LEU A 486 -12.89 -5.53 -21.59
CA LEU A 486 -13.41 -5.83 -22.93
C LEU A 486 -12.56 -5.22 -24.05
N LYS A 487 -12.46 -5.92 -25.18
CA LYS A 487 -11.90 -5.38 -26.43
C LYS A 487 -12.66 -5.81 -27.68
N GLY A 488 -12.48 -5.04 -28.76
CA GLY A 488 -13.21 -5.20 -30.02
C GLY A 488 -14.46 -4.33 -30.08
N ARG A 489 -15.39 -4.60 -31.01
CA ARG A 489 -16.51 -3.69 -31.32
C ARG A 489 -17.84 -4.18 -30.75
N LEU A 490 -18.49 -3.33 -29.94
CA LEU A 490 -19.82 -3.55 -29.35
C LEU A 490 -20.93 -3.03 -30.27
N ASN A 491 -22.10 -3.69 -30.25
CA ASN A 491 -23.36 -3.12 -30.75
C ASN A 491 -24.41 -2.99 -29.63
N ASP A 492 -25.62 -2.55 -29.99
CA ASP A 492 -26.73 -2.36 -29.06
C ASP A 492 -27.08 -3.61 -28.23
N THR A 493 -26.90 -4.82 -28.77
CA THR A 493 -27.16 -6.07 -28.04
C THR A 493 -26.16 -6.25 -26.90
N ASP A 494 -24.86 -6.07 -27.16
CA ASP A 494 -23.81 -6.18 -26.13
C ASP A 494 -23.98 -5.08 -25.07
N LEU A 495 -24.21 -3.83 -25.50
CA LEU A 495 -24.41 -2.69 -24.60
C LEU A 495 -25.67 -2.85 -23.74
N ASN A 496 -26.75 -3.43 -24.27
CA ASN A 496 -27.96 -3.74 -23.50
C ASN A 496 -27.75 -4.91 -22.52
N LEU A 497 -26.93 -5.91 -22.88
CA LEU A 497 -26.52 -6.96 -21.94
C LEU A 497 -25.70 -6.37 -20.78
N LEU A 498 -24.63 -5.63 -21.09
CA LEU A 498 -23.79 -4.95 -20.09
C LEU A 498 -24.62 -4.06 -19.16
N LYS A 499 -25.55 -3.28 -19.71
CA LYS A 499 -26.49 -2.47 -18.92
C LYS A 499 -27.32 -3.32 -17.96
N ASN A 500 -27.91 -4.42 -18.43
CA ASN A 500 -28.66 -5.33 -17.54
C ASN A 500 -27.75 -5.96 -16.48
N MET A 501 -26.51 -6.33 -16.83
CA MET A 501 -25.55 -6.93 -15.90
C MET A 501 -25.17 -5.99 -14.74
N MET A 502 -25.14 -4.68 -15.00
CA MET A 502 -24.88 -3.63 -14.01
C MET A 502 -26.14 -3.05 -13.36
N THR A 503 -27.33 -3.58 -13.66
CA THR A 503 -28.60 -3.09 -13.10
C THR A 503 -29.08 -3.98 -11.95
N ALA A 504 -29.35 -3.38 -10.79
CA ALA A 504 -29.79 -4.11 -9.61
C ALA A 504 -31.12 -4.85 -9.85
N GLY A 505 -31.24 -6.08 -9.33
CA GLY A 505 -32.44 -6.90 -9.47
C GLY A 505 -32.63 -7.59 -10.83
N LYS A 506 -31.56 -7.76 -11.61
CA LYS A 506 -31.59 -8.41 -12.95
C LYS A 506 -31.05 -9.85 -13.00
N GLY A 507 -30.55 -10.42 -11.91
CA GLY A 507 -29.89 -11.73 -11.90
C GLY A 507 -28.42 -11.68 -12.35
N TYR A 508 -27.73 -10.57 -12.04
CA TYR A 508 -26.35 -10.29 -12.39
C TYR A 508 -25.70 -9.42 -11.30
N ASN A 509 -24.36 -9.33 -11.31
CA ASN A 509 -23.57 -8.66 -10.28
C ASN A 509 -22.39 -7.83 -10.82
N LEU A 510 -22.46 -7.34 -12.06
CA LEU A 510 -21.35 -6.62 -12.70
C LEU A 510 -21.14 -5.25 -12.06
N LYS A 511 -19.92 -5.02 -11.55
CA LYS A 511 -19.51 -3.84 -10.79
C LYS A 511 -18.43 -3.03 -11.47
N THR A 512 -17.55 -3.68 -12.23
CA THR A 512 -16.41 -3.01 -12.87
C THR A 512 -16.39 -3.35 -14.36
N LEU A 513 -16.37 -2.31 -15.19
CA LEU A 513 -16.40 -2.45 -16.65
C LEU A 513 -15.29 -1.60 -17.27
N ASP A 514 -14.25 -2.26 -17.75
CA ASP A 514 -13.22 -1.62 -18.55
C ASP A 514 -13.51 -1.84 -20.05
N MET A 515 -13.55 -0.75 -20.81
CA MET A 515 -13.75 -0.73 -22.26
C MET A 515 -12.60 -0.02 -22.99
N THR A 516 -11.42 0.14 -22.36
CA THR A 516 -10.28 0.91 -22.90
C THR A 516 -9.93 0.52 -24.34
N GLU A 517 -9.98 -0.79 -24.63
CA GLU A 517 -9.65 -1.44 -25.92
C GLU A 517 -10.90 -1.72 -26.80
N VAL A 518 -12.04 -1.08 -26.51
CA VAL A 518 -13.26 -1.19 -27.33
C VAL A 518 -13.22 -0.21 -28.51
N GLU A 519 -13.63 -0.67 -29.69
CA GLU A 519 -13.51 0.11 -30.94
C GLU A 519 -14.65 1.12 -31.19
N ASN A 520 -15.48 1.41 -30.18
CA ASN A 520 -16.69 2.21 -30.36
C ASN A 520 -16.38 3.72 -30.35
N GLU A 521 -16.24 4.29 -31.55
CA GLU A 521 -16.08 5.73 -31.79
C GLU A 521 -17.22 6.58 -31.20
N THR A 522 -18.42 6.01 -31.07
CA THR A 522 -19.59 6.68 -30.45
C THR A 522 -20.40 5.68 -29.62
N LEU A 523 -21.11 6.21 -28.63
CA LEU A 523 -22.02 5.49 -27.74
C LEU A 523 -23.34 6.26 -27.61
N LYS A 524 -24.46 5.54 -27.41
CA LYS A 524 -25.78 6.16 -27.28
C LYS A 524 -25.95 6.97 -25.99
N ASN A 525 -26.77 8.02 -26.05
CA ASN A 525 -27.21 8.75 -24.86
C ASN A 525 -27.89 7.80 -23.86
N GLY A 526 -27.54 7.89 -22.58
CA GLY A 526 -28.05 7.00 -21.53
C GLY A 526 -27.62 5.53 -21.65
N VAL A 527 -26.49 5.23 -22.32
CA VAL A 527 -25.99 3.86 -22.52
C VAL A 527 -25.98 3.02 -21.23
N PHE A 528 -25.56 3.59 -20.10
CA PHE A 528 -25.53 2.96 -18.77
C PHE A 528 -26.34 3.74 -17.72
N ILE A 529 -27.37 4.51 -18.12
CA ILE A 529 -28.28 5.15 -17.13
C ILE A 529 -28.96 4.09 -16.25
N ASP A 530 -29.01 4.32 -14.93
CA ASP A 530 -29.54 3.42 -13.91
C ASP A 530 -28.78 2.10 -13.69
N CYS A 531 -27.49 2.04 -14.07
CA CYS A 531 -26.58 0.93 -13.70
C CYS A 531 -26.20 1.00 -12.21
N ASN A 532 -27.14 0.64 -11.33
CA ASN A 532 -27.05 0.76 -9.87
C ASN A 532 -26.08 -0.24 -9.18
N LEU A 533 -25.45 -1.16 -9.92
CA LEU A 533 -24.39 -2.05 -9.42
C LEU A 533 -22.98 -1.56 -9.80
N LEU A 534 -22.87 -0.70 -10.81
CA LEU A 534 -21.61 -0.19 -11.33
C LEU A 534 -20.86 0.63 -10.26
N GLU A 535 -19.65 0.20 -9.93
CA GLU A 535 -18.73 0.78 -8.95
C GLU A 535 -17.54 1.50 -9.64
N SER A 536 -17.04 1.02 -10.81
CA SER A 536 -16.02 1.70 -11.63
C SER A 536 -16.19 1.47 -13.15
N ILE A 537 -15.88 2.46 -13.99
CA ILE A 537 -15.92 2.36 -15.46
C ILE A 537 -14.74 3.06 -16.16
N SER A 538 -14.20 2.42 -17.20
CA SER A 538 -13.24 3.01 -18.16
C SER A 538 -13.89 3.13 -19.54
N PHE A 539 -13.87 4.34 -20.13
CA PHE A 539 -14.41 4.57 -21.48
C PHE A 539 -13.40 4.22 -22.60
N PRO A 540 -13.85 3.95 -23.83
CA PRO A 540 -12.95 3.53 -24.91
C PRO A 540 -12.00 4.61 -25.40
N THR A 541 -10.78 4.22 -25.77
CA THR A 541 -9.74 5.13 -26.32
C THR A 541 -10.06 5.66 -27.73
N GLY A 542 -10.95 4.97 -28.46
CA GLY A 542 -11.46 5.45 -29.75
C GLY A 542 -12.65 6.41 -29.66
N LEU A 543 -13.20 6.64 -28.47
CA LEU A 543 -14.47 7.36 -28.30
C LEU A 543 -14.33 8.87 -28.58
N GLN A 544 -15.14 9.42 -29.49
CA GLN A 544 -15.06 10.84 -29.90
C GLN A 544 -15.51 11.82 -28.78
N TYR A 545 -16.45 11.39 -27.94
CA TYR A 545 -17.02 12.15 -26.82
C TYR A 545 -17.79 11.22 -25.86
N VAL A 546 -17.87 11.58 -24.57
CA VAL A 546 -18.74 10.87 -23.62
C VAL A 546 -20.19 11.34 -23.81
N PRO A 547 -21.16 10.46 -24.11
CA PRO A 547 -22.52 10.88 -24.46
C PRO A 547 -23.33 11.40 -23.27
N ARG A 548 -24.48 12.03 -23.55
CA ARG A 548 -25.36 12.56 -22.50
C ARG A 548 -25.88 11.44 -21.61
N GLU A 549 -25.95 11.73 -20.32
CA GLU A 549 -26.48 10.82 -19.29
C GLU A 549 -25.77 9.45 -19.23
N ALA A 550 -24.56 9.32 -19.79
CA ALA A 550 -23.84 8.05 -20.03
C ALA A 550 -23.91 7.06 -18.86
N CYS A 551 -23.60 7.50 -17.65
CA CYS A 551 -23.67 6.76 -16.38
C CYS A 551 -24.48 7.56 -15.33
N ARG A 552 -25.56 8.22 -15.77
CA ARG A 552 -26.45 8.97 -14.87
C ARG A 552 -27.19 8.00 -13.94
N ARG A 553 -27.41 8.39 -12.68
CA ARG A 553 -28.05 7.56 -11.63
C ARG A 553 -27.34 6.22 -11.35
N CYS A 554 -26.06 6.07 -11.69
CA CYS A 554 -25.25 4.95 -11.21
C CYS A 554 -24.90 5.17 -9.73
N THR A 555 -25.83 4.84 -8.83
CA THR A 555 -25.76 5.21 -7.40
C THR A 555 -24.62 4.58 -6.59
N LYS A 556 -23.85 3.66 -7.19
CA LYS A 556 -22.62 3.08 -6.63
C LYS A 556 -21.33 3.56 -7.30
N LEU A 557 -21.41 4.24 -8.43
CA LEU A 557 -20.24 4.58 -9.26
C LEU A 557 -19.33 5.54 -8.50
N ARG A 558 -18.09 5.10 -8.24
CA ARG A 558 -17.05 5.81 -7.48
C ARG A 558 -15.98 6.41 -8.39
N THR A 559 -15.62 5.66 -9.42
CA THR A 559 -14.36 5.81 -10.16
C THR A 559 -14.69 5.86 -11.66
N VAL A 560 -14.25 6.92 -12.35
CA VAL A 560 -14.50 7.08 -13.80
C VAL A 560 -13.23 7.48 -14.54
N VAL A 561 -12.76 6.60 -15.43
CA VAL A 561 -11.68 6.91 -16.36
C VAL A 561 -12.27 7.31 -17.71
N VAL A 562 -12.18 8.58 -18.06
CA VAL A 562 -12.32 9.02 -19.46
C VAL A 562 -10.91 8.94 -20.05
N ASN A 563 -10.65 7.88 -20.81
CA ASN A 563 -9.40 7.66 -21.53
C ASN A 563 -9.17 8.73 -22.60
N GLU A 564 -8.00 8.73 -23.25
CA GLU A 564 -7.69 9.61 -24.40
C GLU A 564 -8.67 9.40 -25.56
N GLY A 565 -8.91 10.45 -26.36
CA GLY A 565 -9.84 10.43 -27.51
C GLY A 565 -11.01 11.41 -27.35
N PRO A 566 -11.84 11.30 -26.28
CA PRO A 566 -12.95 12.19 -26.00
C PRO A 566 -12.57 13.66 -25.98
N THR A 567 -13.20 14.43 -26.87
CA THR A 567 -13.03 15.88 -26.98
C THR A 567 -13.93 16.67 -26.04
N TYR A 568 -15.06 16.07 -25.64
CA TYR A 568 -15.99 16.64 -24.66
C TYR A 568 -16.77 15.58 -23.87
N ILE A 569 -17.43 16.03 -22.80
CA ILE A 569 -18.35 15.21 -21.97
C ILE A 569 -19.74 15.84 -21.96
N GLY A 570 -20.73 15.07 -22.42
CA GLY A 570 -22.13 15.48 -22.59
C GLY A 570 -22.88 15.72 -21.27
N ARG A 571 -24.00 16.43 -21.38
CA ARG A 571 -24.85 16.83 -20.25
C ARG A 571 -25.20 15.64 -19.33
N HIS A 572 -25.13 15.86 -18.01
CA HIS A 572 -25.48 14.86 -16.99
C HIS A 572 -24.73 13.51 -17.08
N ALA A 573 -23.61 13.40 -17.81
CA ALA A 573 -22.91 12.14 -18.05
C ALA A 573 -22.68 11.29 -16.79
N PHE A 574 -22.39 11.91 -15.64
CA PHE A 574 -22.14 11.24 -14.37
C PHE A 574 -23.08 11.70 -13.24
N GLY A 575 -24.17 12.37 -13.58
CA GLY A 575 -25.06 13.01 -12.60
C GLY A 575 -25.83 12.01 -11.74
N ASN A 576 -25.95 12.28 -10.45
CA ASN A 576 -26.61 11.45 -9.43
C ASN A 576 -25.88 10.10 -9.19
N SER A 577 -24.54 10.15 -9.25
CA SER A 577 -23.61 9.09 -8.84
C SER A 577 -22.95 9.42 -7.48
N VAL A 578 -22.05 8.55 -7.01
CA VAL A 578 -21.27 8.74 -5.77
C VAL A 578 -19.77 8.82 -6.04
N ILE A 579 -19.41 9.41 -7.18
CA ILE A 579 -18.03 9.51 -7.65
C ILE A 579 -17.19 10.25 -6.61
N ASN A 580 -16.05 9.66 -6.23
CA ASN A 580 -15.02 10.29 -5.42
C ASN A 580 -13.81 10.71 -6.27
N GLU A 581 -13.60 10.08 -7.43
CA GLU A 581 -12.39 10.23 -8.24
C GLU A 581 -12.66 10.03 -9.74
N ALA A 582 -12.08 10.89 -10.59
CA ALA A 582 -12.20 10.80 -12.04
C ALA A 582 -10.95 11.31 -12.77
N TRP A 583 -10.74 10.81 -13.99
CA TRP A 583 -9.66 11.24 -14.90
C TRP A 583 -10.27 11.72 -16.21
N PHE A 584 -9.84 12.89 -16.67
CA PHE A 584 -10.15 13.44 -18.00
C PHE A 584 -8.87 13.54 -18.87
N PRO A 585 -8.99 13.28 -20.19
CA PRO A 585 -7.85 13.10 -21.08
C PRO A 585 -7.16 14.40 -21.52
N SER A 586 -6.01 14.26 -22.18
CA SER A 586 -5.30 15.38 -22.81
C SER A 586 -6.11 16.01 -23.96
N THR A 587 -6.95 15.20 -24.62
CA THR A 587 -7.85 15.61 -25.72
C THR A 587 -9.03 16.48 -25.29
N MET A 588 -9.24 16.73 -23.99
CA MET A 588 -10.43 17.39 -23.47
C MET A 588 -10.46 18.89 -23.79
N THR A 589 -11.57 19.36 -24.39
CA THR A 589 -11.78 20.78 -24.78
C THR A 589 -13.04 21.40 -24.22
N TYR A 590 -13.99 20.60 -23.73
CA TYR A 590 -15.28 21.09 -23.21
C TYR A 590 -15.99 20.13 -22.26
N VAL A 591 -16.75 20.67 -21.33
CA VAL A 591 -17.73 19.92 -20.51
C VAL A 591 -19.07 20.64 -20.52
N TYR A 592 -20.14 19.89 -20.75
CA TYR A 592 -21.48 20.44 -20.72
C TYR A 592 -22.01 20.64 -19.30
N GLY A 593 -23.12 21.37 -19.17
CA GLY A 593 -23.79 21.62 -17.91
C GLY A 593 -24.10 20.33 -17.14
N TYR A 594 -23.90 20.39 -15.82
CA TYR A 594 -24.34 19.38 -14.87
C TYR A 594 -23.74 17.97 -15.07
N VAL A 595 -22.54 17.84 -15.65
CA VAL A 595 -21.82 16.54 -15.76
C VAL A 595 -21.78 15.81 -14.41
N PHE A 596 -21.51 16.53 -13.32
CA PHE A 596 -21.51 16.03 -11.94
C PHE A 596 -22.75 16.48 -11.13
N ASP A 597 -23.94 16.47 -11.73
CA ASP A 597 -25.19 16.85 -11.06
C ASP A 597 -25.40 16.07 -9.76
N ASN A 598 -25.71 16.75 -8.66
CA ASN A 598 -25.86 16.18 -7.31
C ASN A 598 -24.73 15.25 -6.80
N VAL A 599 -23.56 15.22 -7.45
CA VAL A 599 -22.38 14.52 -6.93
C VAL A 599 -21.74 15.41 -5.86
N THR A 600 -21.86 15.02 -4.60
CA THR A 600 -21.30 15.73 -3.44
C THR A 600 -20.04 15.05 -2.87
N THR A 601 -19.65 13.93 -3.45
CA THR A 601 -18.59 13.03 -2.98
C THR A 601 -17.25 13.20 -3.69
N LEU A 602 -17.19 13.98 -4.77
CA LEU A 602 -16.00 14.14 -5.62
C LEU A 602 -14.89 14.81 -4.81
N LYS A 603 -13.80 14.08 -4.55
CA LYS A 603 -12.61 14.57 -3.83
C LYS A 603 -11.49 14.91 -4.79
N THR A 604 -11.26 14.04 -5.75
CA THR A 604 -10.10 14.06 -6.65
C THR A 604 -10.56 14.18 -8.10
N LEU A 605 -9.86 14.99 -8.90
CA LEU A 605 -10.06 15.07 -10.34
C LEU A 605 -8.72 15.26 -11.04
N HIS A 606 -8.33 14.34 -11.93
CA HIS A 606 -7.14 14.46 -12.76
C HIS A 606 -7.50 15.03 -14.13
N LEU A 607 -6.81 16.07 -14.58
CA LEU A 607 -7.03 16.74 -15.87
C LEU A 607 -5.73 16.77 -16.66
N LYS A 608 -5.62 15.97 -17.73
CA LYS A 608 -4.41 15.92 -18.57
C LYS A 608 -4.33 17.00 -19.65
N SER A 609 -5.41 17.73 -19.90
CA SER A 609 -5.46 18.81 -20.89
C SER A 609 -4.93 20.14 -20.33
N LEU A 610 -4.71 21.13 -21.19
CA LEU A 610 -4.71 22.55 -20.78
C LEU A 610 -6.06 22.93 -20.14
N PRO A 611 -6.12 24.00 -19.31
CA PRO A 611 -7.37 24.44 -18.70
C PRO A 611 -8.42 24.80 -19.76
N PHE A 612 -9.61 24.21 -19.63
CA PHE A 612 -10.74 24.43 -20.51
C PHE A 612 -11.96 24.98 -19.77
N GLN A 613 -13.02 25.34 -20.49
CA GLN A 613 -14.18 26.00 -19.89
C GLN A 613 -14.92 25.09 -18.89
N CYS A 614 -15.07 25.55 -17.65
CA CYS A 614 -15.72 24.83 -16.55
C CYS A 614 -16.81 25.63 -15.81
N LYS A 615 -16.95 26.94 -16.11
CA LYS A 615 -18.05 27.80 -15.64
C LYS A 615 -18.67 28.55 -16.81
N GLU A 616 -19.95 28.92 -16.65
CA GLU A 616 -20.80 29.41 -17.74
C GLU A 616 -20.73 28.47 -18.96
N VAL A 617 -21.01 27.18 -18.75
CA VAL A 617 -21.01 26.18 -19.84
C VAL A 617 -22.41 26.03 -20.46
N ALA A 618 -22.44 25.66 -21.74
CA ALA A 618 -23.67 25.33 -22.47
C ALA A 618 -24.44 24.18 -21.81
N ARG A 619 -25.78 24.14 -21.98
CA ARG A 619 -26.62 23.16 -21.27
C ARG A 619 -26.50 21.74 -21.86
N SER A 620 -26.55 21.59 -23.18
CA SER A 620 -26.25 20.33 -23.88
C SER A 620 -25.84 20.56 -25.33
N ASP A 621 -25.33 19.52 -25.95
CA ASP A 621 -24.93 19.42 -27.36
C ASP A 621 -26.11 19.36 -28.36
N ALA A 622 -27.38 19.39 -27.89
CA ALA A 622 -28.52 19.79 -28.74
C ALA A 622 -28.91 21.26 -28.53
N ASP A 623 -28.34 21.89 -27.50
CA ASP A 623 -28.59 23.27 -27.12
C ASP A 623 -27.47 24.19 -27.67
N GLU A 624 -26.94 23.88 -28.85
CA GLU A 624 -25.98 24.74 -29.59
C GLU A 624 -26.72 25.56 -30.66
N GLY A 625 -26.45 26.87 -30.73
CA GLY A 625 -26.96 27.74 -31.80
C GLY A 625 -27.43 29.13 -31.36
N ALA A 626 -27.66 30.00 -32.34
CA ALA A 626 -27.91 31.44 -32.14
C ALA A 626 -29.29 31.79 -31.50
N THR A 627 -30.16 30.82 -31.28
CA THR A 627 -31.51 31.00 -30.70
C THR A 627 -31.64 30.54 -29.25
N GLN A 628 -30.53 30.19 -28.61
CA GLN A 628 -30.51 29.56 -27.29
C GLN A 628 -30.86 30.50 -26.13
N PRO A 629 -31.70 30.08 -25.17
CA PRO A 629 -31.81 30.74 -23.88
C PRO A 629 -30.45 30.73 -23.16
N THR A 630 -30.02 31.87 -22.63
CA THR A 630 -28.74 32.06 -21.91
C THR A 630 -28.76 31.45 -20.50
N THR A 631 -29.38 30.28 -20.33
CA THR A 631 -29.42 29.51 -19.08
C THR A 631 -28.09 28.80 -18.84
N TRP A 632 -27.12 29.60 -18.39
CA TRP A 632 -25.80 29.17 -18.00
C TRP A 632 -25.81 28.11 -16.90
N CYS A 633 -25.05 27.05 -17.11
CA CYS A 633 -24.99 25.91 -16.21
C CYS A 633 -23.62 25.84 -15.49
N THR A 634 -23.58 25.18 -14.34
CA THR A 634 -22.33 24.79 -13.68
C THR A 634 -21.98 23.35 -14.03
N VAL A 635 -20.69 23.03 -14.12
CA VAL A 635 -20.21 21.64 -14.22
C VAL A 635 -20.27 20.97 -12.85
N PHE A 636 -19.84 21.72 -11.83
CA PHE A 636 -19.76 21.33 -10.43
C PHE A 636 -20.79 22.11 -9.59
N LYS A 637 -21.47 21.41 -8.68
CA LYS A 637 -22.27 22.02 -7.59
C LYS A 637 -21.42 22.19 -6.33
N THR A 638 -20.53 21.24 -6.09
CA THR A 638 -19.45 21.25 -5.12
C THR A 638 -18.16 20.96 -5.89
N TRP A 639 -17.10 21.74 -5.66
CA TRP A 639 -15.81 21.51 -6.32
C TRP A 639 -15.06 20.35 -5.65
N PRO A 640 -14.21 19.60 -6.39
CA PRO A 640 -13.26 18.68 -5.79
C PRO A 640 -12.35 19.38 -4.78
N SER A 641 -11.87 18.60 -3.80
CA SER A 641 -10.88 19.02 -2.81
C SER A 641 -9.49 19.15 -3.42
N THR A 642 -9.14 18.26 -4.35
CA THR A 642 -7.87 18.25 -5.08
C THR A 642 -8.12 18.13 -6.58
N VAL A 643 -7.46 18.98 -7.36
CA VAL A 643 -7.34 18.85 -8.82
C VAL A 643 -5.88 18.58 -9.16
N TYR A 644 -5.63 17.48 -9.84
CA TYR A 644 -4.32 17.08 -10.31
C TYR A 644 -4.16 17.39 -11.80
N VAL A 645 -3.01 17.93 -12.18
CA VAL A 645 -2.70 18.35 -13.56
C VAL A 645 -1.23 18.05 -13.88
N PRO A 646 -0.84 17.88 -15.17
CA PRO A 646 0.56 17.81 -15.56
C PRO A 646 1.36 18.99 -15.00
N MET A 647 2.56 18.73 -14.48
CA MET A 647 3.40 19.74 -13.83
C MET A 647 3.67 20.96 -14.73
N GLU A 648 3.78 20.76 -16.04
CA GLU A 648 3.92 21.81 -17.07
C GLU A 648 2.69 22.73 -17.22
N TYR A 649 1.50 22.32 -16.74
CA TYR A 649 0.26 23.10 -16.82
C TYR A 649 -0.16 23.72 -15.48
N LEU A 650 0.53 23.40 -14.39
CA LEU A 650 0.16 23.78 -13.02
C LEU A 650 -0.10 25.29 -12.84
N GLU A 651 0.75 26.14 -13.40
CA GLU A 651 0.58 27.60 -13.29
C GLU A 651 -0.55 28.15 -14.18
N TYR A 652 -0.85 27.52 -15.32
CA TYR A 652 -2.00 27.89 -16.16
C TYR A 652 -3.33 27.55 -15.49
N TYR A 653 -3.39 26.46 -14.71
CA TYR A 653 -4.57 26.12 -13.91
C TYR A 653 -4.76 27.06 -12.70
N LYS A 654 -3.68 27.46 -12.02
CA LYS A 654 -3.72 28.45 -10.91
C LYS A 654 -4.08 29.85 -11.41
N ASN A 655 -3.52 30.26 -12.54
CA ASN A 655 -3.65 31.61 -13.09
C ASN A 655 -3.86 31.57 -14.62
N PRO A 656 -5.09 31.28 -15.09
CA PRO A 656 -5.36 31.21 -16.52
C PRO A 656 -5.03 32.51 -17.27
N ASP A 657 -4.50 32.35 -18.48
CA ASP A 657 -4.30 33.39 -19.49
C ASP A 657 -4.79 32.89 -20.86
N PRO A 658 -5.15 33.77 -21.81
CA PRO A 658 -5.87 33.36 -23.01
C PRO A 658 -5.04 32.54 -24.01
N LYS A 659 -3.71 32.42 -23.83
CA LYS A 659 -2.84 31.67 -24.76
C LYS A 659 -2.56 30.23 -24.31
N HIS A 660 -2.85 29.91 -23.05
CA HIS A 660 -2.62 28.58 -22.47
C HIS A 660 -3.92 27.98 -21.91
N VAL A 661 -5.02 28.20 -22.64
CA VAL A 661 -6.34 27.59 -22.39
C VAL A 661 -6.93 27.08 -23.71
N VAL A 662 -7.77 26.04 -23.64
CA VAL A 662 -8.43 25.45 -24.81
C VAL A 662 -9.96 25.57 -24.73
N SER A 663 -10.63 25.86 -25.84
CA SER A 663 -12.08 26.06 -25.86
C SER A 663 -12.72 25.70 -27.18
N MET A 664 -13.74 24.82 -27.12
CA MET A 664 -14.63 24.48 -28.23
C MET A 664 -15.34 25.68 -28.87
N HIS A 665 -15.58 26.77 -28.13
CA HIS A 665 -16.38 27.91 -28.63
C HIS A 665 -15.58 29.22 -28.79
N PHE A 666 -14.43 29.36 -28.12
CA PHE A 666 -13.71 30.64 -28.06
C PHE A 666 -12.29 30.64 -28.64
N GLN A 667 -11.80 29.53 -29.21
CA GLN A 667 -10.38 29.44 -29.58
C GLN A 667 -9.90 30.60 -30.47
N ASP A 668 -10.66 30.95 -31.52
CA ASP A 668 -10.32 32.08 -32.40
C ASP A 668 -10.32 33.43 -31.68
N LEU A 669 -11.23 33.65 -30.73
CA LEU A 669 -11.25 34.85 -29.89
C LEU A 669 -10.02 34.85 -28.97
N LEU A 670 -9.79 33.78 -28.22
CA LEU A 670 -8.67 33.61 -27.27
C LEU A 670 -7.31 33.86 -27.95
N ASN A 671 -7.13 33.36 -29.16
CA ASN A 671 -5.94 33.56 -29.98
C ASN A 671 -5.64 35.06 -30.28
N THR A 672 -6.64 35.94 -30.19
CA THR A 672 -6.46 37.41 -30.35
C THR A 672 -6.26 38.17 -29.03
N LEU A 673 -6.52 37.55 -27.88
CA LEU A 673 -6.51 38.25 -26.58
C LEU A 673 -5.12 38.30 -25.93
N THR A 674 -5.02 39.17 -24.93
CA THR A 674 -3.90 39.26 -23.99
C THR A 674 -4.43 39.22 -22.56
N SER A 675 -3.54 39.12 -21.56
CA SER A 675 -3.93 39.17 -20.14
C SER A 675 -4.69 40.45 -19.75
N GLU A 676 -4.50 41.54 -20.50
CA GLU A 676 -5.08 42.86 -20.22
C GLU A 676 -6.32 43.18 -21.07
N SER A 677 -6.73 42.29 -21.99
CA SER A 677 -7.90 42.51 -22.86
C SER A 677 -9.19 42.69 -22.04
N GLU A 678 -10.07 43.59 -22.47
CA GLU A 678 -11.30 43.91 -21.71
C GLU A 678 -12.25 42.69 -21.65
N GLU A 679 -12.32 41.93 -22.72
CA GLU A 679 -13.04 40.66 -22.82
C GLU A 679 -12.50 39.60 -21.84
N TRP A 680 -11.17 39.53 -21.69
CA TRP A 680 -10.51 38.59 -20.78
C TRP A 680 -10.74 38.95 -19.31
N THR A 681 -10.60 40.24 -18.97
CA THR A 681 -10.55 40.76 -17.60
C THR A 681 -11.90 41.19 -17.03
N LYS A 682 -12.86 41.59 -17.88
CA LYS A 682 -14.17 42.15 -17.48
C LYS A 682 -15.35 41.57 -18.26
N GLY A 683 -15.11 41.02 -19.44
CA GLY A 683 -16.15 40.52 -20.33
C GLY A 683 -16.77 41.61 -21.23
N PRO A 684 -17.58 41.21 -22.22
CA PRO A 684 -18.21 42.16 -23.14
C PRO A 684 -19.27 43.00 -22.42
N LYS A 685 -19.40 44.28 -22.80
CA LYS A 685 -20.39 45.21 -22.21
C LYS A 685 -21.86 44.87 -22.56
N VAL A 686 -22.06 44.10 -23.62
CA VAL A 686 -23.36 43.60 -24.11
C VAL A 686 -23.27 42.07 -24.18
N GLN A 687 -24.39 41.38 -23.97
CA GLN A 687 -24.48 39.92 -24.12
C GLN A 687 -24.06 39.51 -25.54
N GLN A 688 -23.13 38.55 -25.63
CA GLN A 688 -22.69 37.94 -26.88
C GLN A 688 -23.12 36.47 -26.94
N PRO A 689 -23.09 35.83 -28.12
CA PRO A 689 -23.16 34.37 -28.23
C PRO A 689 -22.12 33.74 -27.31
N TYR A 690 -22.60 32.87 -26.43
CA TYR A 690 -21.83 32.21 -25.38
C TYR A 690 -21.01 33.08 -24.41
N LEU A 691 -21.13 34.42 -24.39
CA LEU A 691 -20.45 35.27 -23.39
C LEU A 691 -21.39 36.27 -22.72
N LYS A 692 -21.52 36.13 -21.40
CA LYS A 692 -22.40 36.94 -20.57
C LYS A 692 -21.87 38.37 -20.42
N SER A 693 -22.79 39.34 -20.44
CA SER A 693 -22.43 40.75 -20.25
C SER A 693 -21.75 40.99 -18.89
N ASN A 694 -20.59 41.65 -18.93
CA ASN A 694 -19.73 41.93 -17.76
C ASN A 694 -19.31 40.67 -16.98
N SER A 695 -19.16 39.52 -17.66
CA SER A 695 -18.57 38.29 -17.10
C SER A 695 -17.20 38.03 -17.73
N ALA A 696 -16.16 38.06 -16.91
CA ALA A 696 -14.77 37.94 -17.37
C ALA A 696 -14.45 36.53 -17.87
N LEU A 697 -14.01 36.40 -19.13
CA LEU A 697 -13.61 35.12 -19.75
C LEU A 697 -12.67 34.31 -18.84
N LYS A 698 -11.70 34.96 -18.18
CA LYS A 698 -10.76 34.30 -17.24
C LYS A 698 -11.46 33.44 -16.19
N SER A 699 -12.59 33.91 -15.66
CA SER A 699 -13.32 33.22 -14.59
C SER A 699 -13.88 31.86 -15.05
N ASN A 700 -14.21 31.75 -16.34
CA ASN A 700 -14.79 30.57 -16.98
C ASN A 700 -13.78 29.44 -17.21
N PHE A 701 -12.48 29.75 -17.23
CA PHE A 701 -11.35 28.80 -17.26
C PHE A 701 -10.71 28.56 -15.88
N THR A 702 -11.15 29.26 -14.83
CA THR A 702 -10.58 29.13 -13.48
C THR A 702 -11.11 27.87 -12.80
N TRP A 703 -10.35 26.79 -12.81
CA TRP A 703 -10.69 25.55 -12.12
C TRP A 703 -10.54 25.68 -10.61
N GLY A 704 -11.53 25.21 -9.87
CA GLY A 704 -11.53 25.18 -8.40
C GLY A 704 -12.29 26.31 -7.72
N SER A 705 -12.28 26.21 -6.39
CA SER A 705 -12.76 27.20 -5.42
C SER A 705 -11.61 27.58 -4.46
N SER A 706 -11.84 28.50 -3.53
CA SER A 706 -10.88 28.80 -2.46
C SER A 706 -10.59 27.63 -1.51
N ALA A 707 -11.35 26.53 -1.59
CA ALA A 707 -11.13 25.28 -0.85
C ALA A 707 -10.58 24.13 -1.73
N THR A 708 -10.25 24.41 -3.00
CA THR A 708 -9.71 23.41 -3.94
C THR A 708 -8.21 23.57 -4.07
N THR A 709 -7.45 22.52 -3.79
CA THR A 709 -5.99 22.50 -3.99
C THR A 709 -5.67 22.05 -5.41
N ILE A 710 -4.87 22.82 -6.15
CA ILE A 710 -4.35 22.41 -7.47
C ILE A 710 -2.92 21.91 -7.29
N MET A 711 -2.66 20.66 -7.70
CA MET A 711 -1.36 20.00 -7.56
C MET A 711 -0.83 19.54 -8.92
N GLY A 712 0.50 19.60 -9.08
CA GLY A 712 1.18 19.06 -10.25
C GLY A 712 1.54 17.58 -10.04
N GLU A 713 1.23 16.72 -11.01
CA GLU A 713 1.72 15.35 -11.09
C GLU A 713 2.86 15.23 -12.11
N SER A 714 3.77 14.30 -11.86
CA SER A 714 4.74 13.83 -12.86
C SER A 714 4.11 12.72 -13.71
N ASN A 715 4.26 12.82 -15.03
CA ASN A 715 3.86 11.78 -16.00
C ASN A 715 4.56 10.43 -15.74
#